data_AF-A0A7S1PTD8-F1
#
_entry.id   AF-A0A7S1PTD8-F1
#
_cell.length_a   1.000
_cell.length_b   1.000
_cell.length_c   1.000
_cell.angle_alpha   90.00
_cell.angle_beta   90.00
_cell.angle_gamma   90.00
#
_symmetry.space_group_name_H-M   'P 1'
#
loop_
_entity.id
_entity.type
_entity.pdbx_description
1 polymer ?
#
loop_
_entity_poly.entity_id
_entity_poly.type
_entity_poly.pdbx_seq_one_letter_code
_entity_poly.pdbx_strand_id
1 'polypeptide(L)'
;DVTLIETLQETKDASAEIAEKLTVALETQKRISTACEEYRPVATRGSILYFLVVEMSLVNPMYQTSLPQFLSLFDGSIDRSERAQVTSKRINNIIEELTFMVFAYIVRSLFASHKLLFVLLMACKIQLKARALEPAGFEAFLKGAAALSPGAEKPKPANMGWMKDPKSWTGVLVVTEASPKNFKQLPELIARNDQGWRQWYEAESCETQPVPDINDKLDPFEKMLLVRCLREDRTMLAATQYVASTLGKVFAEPQQLDMHACIEETNGLMPVIFLLSQGSDPTTTIEAAAKKLKKKVFSISMGQGQEEAARQIVEQSWNQGDWALLQNCHLGLPFLAQLEEMMRAVMTSEERKAAIHEDSRIWITSEPHPKFPIGLLQLSIKLTNEPPQGIRAGIIRSYSWLSQDVLEAFRRPEWKPLLFTQCFLHSVVQERRKFGPIGFCVPYEFNQGDWTASVQFLQNHLTLIGEDVKKGSVSWETIRYMVAEIQYGGRITDNKDRDLFATITEVLYDKRIVTPGYCYNHNGRDGTYKYGIPLHDDIAKHREFVLESYPEVDPPEAFGMHPNADITFRSRQSQQVLSTILDIQPRGAGGGGGQTREEKVLSTTDSFLKQLPEKWNPDKKEKLGDRQPLSIFAGQEIERLMFTIKLIRSTCSDLRLAVAGTIIMSPKLQDALDFIYDGRVPPAWTAA
;
A
#
# COMPACT_ATOMS: atom_id res chain seq x y z
N ASP A 1 21.92 76.36 -35.95
CA ASP A 1 21.89 75.50 -34.76
C ASP A 1 22.51 74.13 -35.04
N VAL A 2 23.77 73.96 -34.63
CA VAL A 2 24.53 72.70 -34.77
C VAL A 2 24.10 71.69 -33.70
N THR A 3 23.71 72.17 -32.53
CA THR A 3 23.21 71.39 -31.38
C THR A 3 21.89 70.67 -31.67
N LEU A 4 21.00 71.25 -32.48
CA LEU A 4 19.76 70.58 -32.90
C LEU A 4 20.04 69.40 -33.86
N ILE A 5 21.08 69.51 -34.68
CA ILE A 5 21.49 68.46 -35.62
C ILE A 5 22.13 67.29 -34.86
N GLU A 6 22.97 67.58 -33.85
CA GLU A 6 23.57 66.56 -32.98
C GLU A 6 22.51 65.81 -32.16
N THR A 7 21.57 66.51 -31.54
CA THR A 7 20.47 65.87 -30.78
C THR A 7 19.53 65.03 -31.67
N LEU A 8 19.26 65.47 -32.91
CA LEU A 8 18.52 64.66 -33.88
C LEU A 8 19.27 63.39 -34.30
N GLN A 9 20.59 63.50 -34.46
CA GLN A 9 21.46 62.37 -34.79
C GLN A 9 21.50 61.36 -33.63
N GLU A 10 21.69 61.82 -32.39
CA GLU A 10 21.63 60.98 -31.19
C GLU A 10 20.28 60.28 -31.03
N THR A 11 19.17 60.98 -31.28
CA THR A 11 17.81 60.40 -31.20
C THR A 11 17.60 59.34 -32.29
N LYS A 12 18.16 59.56 -33.48
CA LYS A 12 18.11 58.60 -34.59
C LYS A 12 18.94 57.35 -34.29
N ASP A 13 20.13 57.52 -33.75
CA ASP A 13 21.03 56.42 -33.39
C ASP A 13 20.45 55.60 -32.23
N ALA A 14 19.88 56.25 -31.21
CA ALA A 14 19.15 55.58 -30.13
C ALA A 14 17.90 54.82 -30.63
N SER A 15 17.17 55.39 -31.60
CA SER A 15 16.01 54.70 -32.22
C SER A 15 16.43 53.47 -33.02
N ALA A 16 17.57 53.53 -33.72
CA ALA A 16 18.14 52.39 -34.43
C ALA A 16 18.61 51.29 -33.46
N GLU A 17 19.26 51.66 -32.35
CA GLU A 17 19.68 50.72 -31.30
C GLU A 17 18.47 50.03 -30.65
N ILE A 18 17.38 50.77 -30.39
CA ILE A 18 16.13 50.19 -29.87
C ILE A 18 15.52 49.22 -30.87
N ALA A 19 15.52 49.55 -32.17
CA ALA A 19 14.99 48.66 -33.21
C ALA A 19 15.80 47.36 -33.33
N GLU A 20 17.13 47.43 -33.21
CA GLU A 20 18.00 46.26 -33.20
C GLU A 20 17.76 45.40 -31.95
N LYS A 21 17.73 46.01 -30.75
CA LYS A 21 17.41 45.32 -29.50
C LYS A 21 16.02 44.67 -29.53
N LEU A 22 15.03 45.33 -30.14
CA LEU A 22 13.70 44.77 -30.31
C LEU A 22 13.71 43.53 -31.19
N THR A 23 14.50 43.55 -32.27
CA THR A 23 14.66 42.40 -33.18
C THR A 23 15.29 41.21 -32.45
N VAL A 24 16.39 41.45 -31.71
CA VAL A 24 17.04 40.42 -30.88
C VAL A 24 16.09 39.90 -29.79
N ALA A 25 15.30 40.76 -29.18
CA ALA A 25 14.31 40.37 -28.17
C ALA A 25 13.22 39.46 -28.77
N LEU A 26 12.71 39.77 -29.97
CA LEU A 26 11.73 38.94 -30.67
C LEU A 26 12.28 37.56 -31.04
N GLU A 27 13.52 37.50 -31.55
CA GLU A 27 14.19 36.22 -31.83
C GLU A 27 14.41 35.40 -30.56
N THR A 28 14.85 36.06 -29.48
CA THR A 28 15.05 35.42 -28.17
C THR A 28 13.73 34.90 -27.61
N GLN A 29 12.65 35.69 -27.69
CA GLN A 29 11.31 35.27 -27.27
C GLN A 29 10.84 34.04 -28.06
N LYS A 30 11.06 34.01 -29.38
CA LYS A 30 10.72 32.86 -30.21
C LYS A 30 11.52 31.61 -29.79
N ARG A 31 12.82 31.74 -29.54
CA ARG A 31 13.68 30.64 -29.06
C ARG A 31 13.24 30.12 -27.70
N ILE A 32 12.92 31.01 -26.75
CA ILE A 32 12.38 30.65 -25.43
C ILE A 32 11.04 29.91 -25.59
N SER A 33 10.14 30.42 -26.43
CA SER A 33 8.84 29.76 -26.65
C SER A 33 9.01 28.35 -27.22
N THR A 34 9.93 28.15 -28.18
CA THR A 34 10.21 26.82 -28.72
C THR A 34 10.77 25.89 -27.64
N ALA A 35 11.75 26.35 -26.86
CA ALA A 35 12.30 25.56 -25.75
C ALA A 35 11.23 25.22 -24.69
N CYS A 36 10.36 26.16 -24.32
CA CYS A 36 9.26 25.90 -23.38
C CYS A 36 8.33 24.79 -23.87
N GLU A 37 8.00 24.76 -25.16
CA GLU A 37 7.17 23.69 -25.73
C GLU A 37 7.89 22.34 -25.77
N GLU A 38 9.20 22.33 -26.07
CA GLU A 38 10.00 21.10 -26.03
C GLU A 38 10.06 20.49 -24.62
N TYR A 39 10.19 21.30 -23.57
CA TYR A 39 10.26 20.85 -22.17
C TYR A 39 8.89 20.73 -21.48
N ARG A 40 7.80 21.16 -22.12
CA ARG A 40 6.42 21.02 -21.60
C ARG A 40 6.07 19.58 -21.16
N PRO A 41 6.54 18.50 -21.81
CA PRO A 41 6.32 17.13 -21.33
C PRO A 41 6.93 16.88 -19.94
N VAL A 42 8.10 17.44 -19.64
CA VAL A 42 8.75 17.32 -18.31
C VAL A 42 7.90 18.02 -17.24
N ALA A 43 7.48 19.26 -17.51
CA ALA A 43 6.61 20.01 -16.60
C ALA A 43 5.26 19.32 -16.39
N THR A 44 4.69 18.75 -17.47
CA THR A 44 3.46 17.96 -17.40
C THR A 44 3.64 16.71 -16.53
N ARG A 45 4.75 15.98 -16.69
CA ARG A 45 5.09 14.83 -15.85
C ARG A 45 5.25 15.23 -14.38
N GLY A 46 6.01 16.28 -14.09
CA GLY A 46 6.20 16.80 -12.74
C GLY A 46 4.88 17.20 -12.09
N SER A 47 3.98 17.85 -12.83
CA SER A 47 2.65 18.21 -12.34
C SER A 47 1.81 16.98 -11.98
N ILE A 48 1.78 15.94 -12.82
CA ILE A 48 1.07 14.68 -12.51
C ILE A 48 1.60 14.06 -11.23
N LEU A 49 2.93 13.95 -11.10
CA LEU A 49 3.58 13.34 -9.95
C LEU A 49 3.32 14.13 -8.67
N TYR A 50 3.43 15.46 -8.71
CA TYR A 50 3.17 16.31 -7.56
C TYR A 50 1.72 16.19 -7.09
N PHE A 51 0.74 16.30 -7.99
CA PHE A 51 -0.66 16.18 -7.59
C PHE A 51 -1.00 14.78 -7.06
N LEU A 52 -0.39 13.73 -7.61
CA LEU A 52 -0.53 12.38 -7.05
C LEU A 52 0.03 12.31 -5.61
N VAL A 53 1.19 12.91 -5.35
CA VAL A 53 1.76 12.97 -4.00
C VAL A 53 0.85 13.75 -3.04
N VAL A 54 0.25 14.85 -3.49
CA VAL A 54 -0.71 15.61 -2.68
C VAL A 54 -1.96 14.78 -2.38
N GLU A 55 -2.49 14.05 -3.37
CA GLU A 55 -3.65 13.15 -3.18
C GLU A 55 -3.38 12.03 -2.16
N MET A 56 -2.13 11.57 -2.03
CA MET A 56 -1.78 10.57 -1.01
C MET A 56 -2.00 11.07 0.43
N SER A 57 -2.04 12.39 0.67
CA SER A 57 -2.39 12.94 1.98
C SER A 57 -3.84 12.67 2.41
N LEU A 58 -4.72 12.37 1.45
CA LEU A 58 -6.10 11.93 1.71
C LEU A 58 -6.16 10.48 2.17
N VAL A 59 -5.17 9.65 1.81
CA VAL A 59 -5.06 8.26 2.26
C VAL A 59 -4.60 8.19 3.71
N ASN A 60 -3.57 8.97 4.06
CA ASN A 60 -3.09 9.08 5.43
C ASN A 60 -2.63 10.52 5.72
N PRO A 61 -3.05 11.12 6.84
CA PRO A 61 -2.71 12.51 7.18
C PRO A 61 -1.21 12.76 7.34
N MET A 62 -0.38 11.72 7.54
CA MET A 62 1.08 11.84 7.64
C MET A 62 1.82 11.70 6.30
N TYR A 63 1.13 11.47 5.18
CA TYR A 63 1.74 11.45 3.84
C TYR A 63 1.95 12.84 3.22
N GLN A 64 1.89 13.88 4.06
CA GLN A 64 2.08 15.27 3.66
C GLN A 64 3.51 15.49 3.17
N THR A 65 3.66 16.01 1.95
CA THR A 65 4.94 16.41 1.37
C THR A 65 4.82 17.83 0.85
N SER A 66 5.84 18.65 1.11
CA SER A 66 5.81 20.07 0.73
C SER A 66 6.24 20.28 -0.72
N LEU A 67 5.76 21.35 -1.35
CA LEU A 67 6.19 21.73 -2.69
C LEU A 67 7.71 21.98 -2.78
N PRO A 68 8.37 22.67 -1.81
CA PRO A 68 9.82 22.82 -1.84
C PRO A 68 10.58 21.50 -1.82
N GLN A 69 10.13 20.51 -1.04
CA GLN A 69 10.74 19.16 -1.07
C GLN A 69 10.58 18.51 -2.45
N PHE A 70 9.40 18.62 -3.06
CA PHE A 70 9.17 18.10 -4.41
C PHE A 70 10.03 18.81 -5.46
N LEU A 71 10.18 20.14 -5.38
CA LEU A 71 11.01 20.91 -6.29
C LEU A 71 12.49 20.54 -6.15
N SER A 72 12.97 20.27 -4.94
CA SER A 72 14.33 19.75 -4.72
C SER A 72 14.57 18.41 -5.44
N LEU A 73 13.59 17.50 -5.39
CA LEU A 73 13.64 16.25 -6.16
C LEU A 73 13.58 16.49 -7.67
N PHE A 74 12.78 17.46 -8.09
CA PHE A 74 12.63 17.83 -9.50
C PHE A 74 13.96 18.38 -10.06
N ASP A 75 14.57 19.34 -9.39
CA ASP A 75 15.86 19.92 -9.78
C ASP A 75 16.97 18.85 -9.72
N GLY A 76 16.99 18.05 -8.65
CA GLY A 76 17.91 16.92 -8.51
C GLY A 76 17.80 15.90 -9.65
N SER A 77 16.60 15.65 -10.18
CA SER A 77 16.41 14.75 -11.33
C SER A 77 16.98 15.31 -12.63
N ILE A 78 16.94 16.64 -12.80
CA ILE A 78 17.57 17.30 -13.94
C ILE A 78 19.09 17.17 -13.83
N ASP A 79 19.65 17.36 -12.65
CA ASP A 79 21.10 17.29 -12.45
C ASP A 79 21.66 15.87 -12.59
N ARG A 80 20.95 14.86 -12.06
CA ARG A 80 21.38 13.45 -12.04
C ARG A 80 21.14 12.70 -13.34
N SER A 81 20.10 13.07 -14.09
CA SER A 81 19.77 12.41 -15.35
C SER A 81 20.92 12.47 -16.36
N GLU A 82 21.08 11.42 -17.17
CA GLU A 82 22.13 11.36 -18.18
C GLU A 82 21.98 12.48 -19.23
N ARG A 83 23.04 13.25 -19.45
CA ARG A 83 23.06 14.31 -20.47
C ARG A 83 23.12 13.71 -21.87
N ALA A 84 22.32 14.25 -22.79
CA ALA A 84 22.29 13.82 -24.20
C ALA A 84 22.36 15.04 -25.12
N GLN A 85 23.05 14.88 -26.27
CA GLN A 85 23.14 15.94 -27.29
C GLN A 85 21.81 16.18 -28.02
N VAL A 86 20.99 15.13 -28.15
CA VAL A 86 19.66 15.21 -28.77
C VAL A 86 18.65 15.63 -27.71
N THR A 87 17.99 16.77 -27.92
CA THR A 87 17.02 17.34 -26.97
C THR A 87 15.92 16.36 -26.59
N SER A 88 15.32 15.65 -27.57
CA SER A 88 14.29 14.65 -27.30
C SER A 88 14.77 13.49 -26.42
N LYS A 89 16.00 13.01 -26.62
CA LYS A 89 16.60 11.97 -25.77
C LYS A 89 16.85 12.51 -24.36
N ARG A 90 17.35 13.75 -24.25
CA ARG A 90 17.57 14.41 -22.95
C ARG A 90 16.26 14.56 -22.17
N ILE A 91 15.17 14.96 -22.83
CA ILE A 91 13.85 15.09 -22.21
C ILE A 91 13.37 13.74 -21.66
N ASN A 92 13.52 12.65 -22.42
CA ASN A 92 13.14 11.32 -21.95
C ASN A 92 13.96 10.88 -20.74
N ASN A 93 15.29 11.08 -20.78
CA ASN A 93 16.17 10.77 -19.65
C ASN A 93 15.75 11.53 -18.38
N ILE A 94 15.38 12.82 -18.49
CA ILE A 94 14.88 13.61 -17.36
C ILE A 94 13.55 13.06 -16.85
N ILE A 95 12.62 12.71 -17.75
CA ILE A 95 11.30 12.16 -17.38
C ILE A 95 11.44 10.84 -16.63
N GLU A 96 12.31 9.95 -17.09
CA GLU A 96 12.58 8.65 -16.47
C GLU A 96 13.20 8.82 -15.08
N GLU A 97 14.26 9.64 -14.97
CA GLU A 97 14.92 9.91 -13.69
C GLU A 97 13.98 10.59 -12.69
N LEU A 98 13.21 11.59 -13.13
CA LEU A 98 12.21 12.27 -12.29
C LEU A 98 11.17 11.28 -11.77
N THR A 99 10.66 10.41 -12.64
CA THR A 99 9.65 9.42 -12.26
C THR A 99 10.23 8.45 -11.23
N PHE A 100 11.46 7.97 -11.43
CA PHE A 100 12.14 7.05 -10.51
C PHE A 100 12.48 7.71 -9.16
N MET A 101 13.05 8.92 -9.15
CA MET A 101 13.40 9.63 -7.92
C MET A 101 12.16 9.92 -7.05
N VAL A 102 11.07 10.39 -7.66
CA VAL A 102 9.81 10.62 -6.92
C VAL A 102 9.23 9.29 -6.42
N PHE A 103 9.25 8.24 -7.24
CA PHE A 103 8.83 6.90 -6.81
C PHE A 103 9.62 6.42 -5.60
N ALA A 104 10.95 6.42 -5.65
CA ALA A 104 11.81 5.94 -4.58
C ALA A 104 11.64 6.76 -3.30
N TYR A 105 11.55 8.09 -3.42
CA TYR A 105 11.36 9.00 -2.28
C TYR A 105 10.01 8.80 -1.59
N ILE A 106 8.93 8.61 -2.36
CA ILE A 106 7.59 8.48 -1.79
C ILE A 106 7.35 7.06 -1.28
N VAL A 107 7.73 6.01 -2.01
CA VAL A 107 7.46 4.62 -1.61
C VAL A 107 8.10 4.25 -0.28
N ARG A 108 9.29 4.79 0.06
CA ARG A 108 9.90 4.59 1.39
C ARG A 108 9.11 5.24 2.55
N SER A 109 8.23 6.19 2.25
CA SER A 109 7.37 6.88 3.22
C SER A 109 5.97 6.27 3.38
N LEU A 110 5.61 5.32 2.52
CA LEU A 110 4.28 4.69 2.51
C LEU A 110 4.29 3.37 3.28
N PHE A 111 3.14 3.05 3.89
CA PHE A 111 2.89 1.70 4.41
C PHE A 111 2.75 0.72 3.25
N ALA A 112 3.10 -0.54 3.47
CA ALA A 112 3.09 -1.62 2.49
C ALA A 112 1.72 -1.77 1.82
N SER A 113 0.62 -1.55 2.56
CA SER A 113 -0.74 -1.55 2.02
C SER A 113 -0.99 -0.48 0.95
N HIS A 114 -0.25 0.63 0.98
CA HIS A 114 -0.45 1.79 0.10
C HIS A 114 0.62 1.91 -0.99
N LYS A 115 1.70 1.11 -0.95
CA LYS A 115 2.77 1.16 -1.97
C LYS A 115 2.25 0.82 -3.36
N LEU A 116 1.59 -0.33 -3.52
CA LEU A 116 1.02 -0.74 -4.81
C LEU A 116 -0.07 0.23 -5.28
N LEU A 117 -0.88 0.75 -4.36
CA LEU A 117 -1.91 1.77 -4.65
C LEU A 117 -1.28 2.99 -5.34
N PHE A 118 -0.22 3.55 -4.75
CA PHE A 118 0.47 4.73 -5.28
C PHE A 118 1.06 4.46 -6.67
N VAL A 119 1.75 3.34 -6.84
CA VAL A 119 2.42 3.00 -8.11
C VAL A 119 1.39 2.71 -9.21
N LEU A 120 0.31 2.02 -8.89
CA LEU A 120 -0.79 1.79 -9.83
C LEU A 120 -1.44 3.10 -10.26
N LEU A 121 -1.71 4.01 -9.32
CA LEU A 121 -2.24 5.33 -9.64
C LEU A 121 -1.28 6.18 -10.46
N MET A 122 0.02 6.10 -10.19
CA MET A 122 1.05 6.74 -11.00
C MET A 122 0.97 6.27 -12.44
N ALA A 123 0.98 4.94 -12.67
CA ALA A 123 0.85 4.36 -14.00
C ALA A 123 -0.45 4.80 -14.69
N CYS A 124 -1.60 4.69 -14.02
CA CYS A 124 -2.89 5.07 -14.58
C CYS A 124 -2.98 6.57 -14.91
N LYS A 125 -2.55 7.48 -14.03
CA LYS A 125 -2.60 8.94 -14.30
C LYS A 125 -1.68 9.35 -15.45
N ILE A 126 -0.51 8.73 -15.55
CA ILE A 126 0.39 8.92 -16.69
C ILE A 126 -0.30 8.51 -17.99
N GLN A 127 -0.90 7.31 -18.04
CA GLN A 127 -1.57 6.80 -19.23
C GLN A 127 -2.86 7.55 -19.59
N LEU A 128 -3.62 8.02 -18.59
CA LEU A 128 -4.78 8.90 -18.79
C LEU A 128 -4.36 10.21 -19.46
N LYS A 129 -3.26 10.83 -18.99
CA LYS A 129 -2.76 12.07 -19.60
C LYS A 129 -2.22 11.83 -21.02
N ALA A 130 -1.59 10.68 -21.26
CA ALA A 130 -1.13 10.26 -22.58
C ALA A 130 -2.28 9.85 -23.53
N ARG A 131 -3.53 9.77 -23.04
CA ARG A 131 -4.72 9.28 -23.78
C ARG A 131 -4.60 7.84 -24.27
N ALA A 132 -3.73 7.06 -23.66
CA ALA A 132 -3.64 5.62 -23.90
C ALA A 132 -4.67 4.84 -23.07
N LEU A 133 -5.12 5.41 -21.94
CA LEU A 133 -6.16 4.86 -21.09
C LEU A 133 -7.47 5.67 -21.25
N GLU A 134 -8.59 4.98 -21.47
CA GLU A 134 -9.91 5.60 -21.54
C GLU A 134 -10.48 5.88 -20.13
N PRO A 135 -10.97 7.10 -19.83
CA PRO A 135 -11.51 7.43 -18.50
C PRO A 135 -12.66 6.51 -18.05
N ALA A 136 -13.52 6.08 -18.98
CA ALA A 136 -14.61 5.15 -18.69
C ALA A 136 -14.09 3.76 -18.28
N GLY A 137 -13.04 3.26 -18.94
CA GLY A 137 -12.36 2.02 -18.56
C GLY A 137 -11.71 2.10 -17.18
N PHE A 138 -11.16 3.26 -16.81
CA PHE A 138 -10.64 3.51 -15.48
C PHE A 138 -11.75 3.55 -14.41
N GLU A 139 -12.87 4.23 -14.67
CA GLU A 139 -14.02 4.21 -13.76
C GLU A 139 -14.58 2.79 -13.56
N ALA A 140 -14.69 2.02 -14.65
CA ALA A 140 -15.11 0.62 -14.62
C ALA A 140 -14.14 -0.26 -13.80
N PHE A 141 -12.83 -0.03 -13.91
CA PHE A 141 -11.84 -0.74 -13.09
C PHE A 141 -12.02 -0.47 -11.60
N LEU A 142 -12.29 0.79 -11.21
CA LEU A 142 -12.45 1.18 -9.81
C LEU A 142 -13.78 0.69 -9.21
N LYS A 143 -14.89 0.87 -9.91
CA LYS A 143 -16.24 0.54 -9.42
C LYS A 143 -16.61 -0.93 -9.65
N GLY A 144 -15.95 -1.63 -10.56
CA GLY A 144 -16.23 -3.02 -10.89
C GLY A 144 -17.68 -3.23 -11.31
N ALA A 145 -18.31 -4.30 -10.81
CA ALA A 145 -19.71 -4.63 -11.11
C ALA A 145 -20.71 -3.50 -10.78
N ALA A 146 -20.40 -2.61 -9.83
CA ALA A 146 -21.26 -1.48 -9.48
C ALA A 146 -21.25 -0.34 -10.52
N ALA A 147 -20.37 -0.40 -11.52
CA ALA A 147 -20.34 0.57 -12.60
C ALA A 147 -21.47 0.37 -13.63
N LEU A 148 -22.18 -0.77 -13.60
CA LEU A 148 -23.17 -1.12 -14.62
C LEU A 148 -24.33 -0.13 -14.60
N SER A 149 -24.70 0.37 -15.79
CA SER A 149 -25.84 1.27 -15.93
C SER A 149 -27.16 0.54 -15.64
N PRO A 150 -28.11 1.17 -14.91
CA PRO A 150 -29.44 0.60 -14.70
C PRO A 150 -30.13 0.25 -16.03
N GLY A 151 -30.56 -1.01 -16.19
CA GLY A 151 -31.20 -1.50 -17.41
C GLY A 151 -30.27 -2.15 -18.44
N ALA A 152 -28.94 -2.13 -18.23
CA ALA A 152 -27.98 -2.89 -19.01
C ALA A 152 -27.82 -4.35 -18.53
N GLU A 153 -28.61 -4.76 -17.54
CA GLU A 153 -28.63 -6.12 -17.00
C GLU A 153 -29.08 -7.12 -18.07
N LYS A 154 -28.23 -8.10 -18.35
CA LYS A 154 -28.56 -9.25 -19.20
C LYS A 154 -28.39 -10.53 -18.39
N PRO A 155 -29.34 -11.48 -18.45
CA PRO A 155 -29.20 -12.73 -17.71
C PRO A 155 -27.97 -13.49 -18.22
N LYS A 156 -27.24 -14.11 -17.29
CA LYS A 156 -26.13 -14.99 -17.63
C LYS A 156 -26.66 -16.20 -18.44
N PRO A 157 -26.02 -16.56 -19.56
CA PRO A 157 -26.37 -17.76 -20.31
C PRO A 157 -26.38 -19.04 -19.44
N ALA A 158 -27.37 -19.90 -19.64
CA ALA A 158 -27.59 -21.08 -18.81
C ALA A 158 -26.46 -22.13 -18.91
N ASN A 159 -25.73 -22.15 -20.02
CA ASN A 159 -24.58 -23.02 -20.24
C ASN A 159 -23.34 -22.65 -19.40
N MET A 160 -23.25 -21.41 -18.90
CA MET A 160 -22.10 -20.91 -18.13
C MET A 160 -22.21 -21.23 -16.63
N GLY A 161 -22.43 -22.51 -16.28
CA GLY A 161 -22.55 -22.96 -14.89
C GLY A 161 -21.27 -22.80 -14.06
N TRP A 162 -20.11 -22.70 -14.71
CA TRP A 162 -18.79 -22.54 -14.08
C TRP A 162 -18.60 -21.14 -13.46
N MET A 163 -19.22 -20.10 -14.04
CA MET A 163 -19.20 -18.74 -13.50
C MET A 163 -20.25 -18.61 -12.40
N LYS A 164 -19.88 -18.97 -11.17
CA LYS A 164 -20.81 -19.01 -10.02
C LYS A 164 -21.06 -17.65 -9.41
N ASP A 165 -20.06 -16.77 -9.40
CA ASP A 165 -20.20 -15.43 -8.83
C ASP A 165 -21.04 -14.54 -9.76
N PRO A 166 -22.21 -14.04 -9.31
CA PRO A 166 -23.02 -13.11 -10.10
C PRO A 166 -22.24 -11.85 -10.49
N LYS A 167 -21.29 -11.39 -9.66
CA LYS A 167 -20.49 -10.19 -9.94
C LYS A 167 -19.59 -10.37 -11.15
N SER A 168 -19.12 -11.59 -11.43
CA SER A 168 -18.26 -11.85 -12.60
C SER A 168 -18.98 -11.57 -13.91
N TRP A 169 -20.24 -12.02 -14.02
CA TRP A 169 -21.05 -11.76 -15.21
C TRP A 169 -21.42 -10.28 -15.35
N THR A 170 -21.83 -9.65 -14.24
CA THR A 170 -22.05 -8.19 -14.22
C THR A 170 -20.79 -7.43 -14.64
N GLY A 171 -19.60 -7.88 -14.21
CA GLY A 171 -18.31 -7.33 -14.62
C GLY A 171 -18.06 -7.43 -16.13
N VAL A 172 -18.41 -8.55 -16.76
CA VAL A 172 -18.35 -8.70 -18.23
C VAL A 172 -19.22 -7.65 -18.93
N LEU A 173 -20.44 -7.43 -18.44
CA LEU A 173 -21.36 -6.43 -19.00
C LEU A 173 -20.82 -5.01 -18.82
N VAL A 174 -20.24 -4.70 -17.65
CA VAL A 174 -19.60 -3.40 -17.37
C VAL A 174 -18.49 -3.10 -18.37
N VAL A 175 -17.59 -4.07 -18.59
CA VAL A 175 -16.46 -3.86 -19.50
C VAL A 175 -16.91 -3.72 -20.95
N THR A 176 -17.99 -4.43 -21.31
CA THR A 176 -18.63 -4.31 -22.64
C THR A 176 -19.17 -2.89 -22.88
N GLU A 177 -19.72 -2.23 -21.86
CA GLU A 177 -20.22 -0.85 -21.92
C GLU A 177 -19.07 0.18 -21.87
N ALA A 178 -18.12 0.02 -20.95
CA ALA A 178 -17.12 1.01 -20.61
C ALA A 178 -15.91 1.08 -21.55
N SER A 179 -15.55 -0.03 -22.20
CA SER A 179 -14.40 -0.09 -23.11
C SER A 179 -14.76 -0.82 -24.42
N PRO A 180 -15.50 -0.13 -25.31
CA PRO A 180 -16.15 -0.78 -26.43
C PRO A 180 -15.21 -1.10 -27.62
N LYS A 181 -13.92 -0.75 -27.57
CA LYS A 181 -12.99 -1.05 -28.68
C LYS A 181 -12.76 -2.55 -28.85
N ASN A 182 -12.37 -3.23 -27.78
CA ASN A 182 -12.01 -4.65 -27.82
C ASN A 182 -13.05 -5.57 -27.14
N PHE A 183 -13.95 -5.03 -26.30
CA PHE A 183 -14.87 -5.83 -25.50
C PHE A 183 -16.33 -5.86 -25.97
N LYS A 184 -16.69 -5.18 -27.06
CA LYS A 184 -18.07 -5.13 -27.60
C LYS A 184 -18.74 -6.50 -27.77
N GLN A 185 -17.97 -7.51 -28.16
CA GLN A 185 -18.45 -8.87 -28.44
C GLN A 185 -18.06 -9.87 -27.34
N LEU A 186 -17.58 -9.38 -26.19
CA LEU A 186 -17.08 -10.24 -25.11
C LEU A 186 -18.14 -11.25 -24.63
N PRO A 187 -19.41 -10.87 -24.39
CA PRO A 187 -20.44 -11.82 -23.98
C PRO A 187 -20.65 -12.95 -25.01
N GLU A 188 -20.65 -12.62 -26.30
CA GLU A 188 -20.83 -13.58 -27.40
C GLU A 188 -19.61 -14.49 -27.57
N LEU A 189 -18.39 -13.97 -27.38
CA LEU A 189 -17.16 -14.74 -27.44
C LEU A 189 -17.08 -15.77 -26.32
N ILE A 190 -17.39 -15.36 -25.08
CA ILE A 190 -17.45 -16.28 -23.93
C ILE A 190 -18.52 -17.36 -24.18
N ALA A 191 -19.66 -17.00 -24.76
CA ALA A 191 -20.72 -17.96 -25.08
C ALA A 191 -20.31 -18.95 -26.18
N ARG A 192 -19.51 -18.51 -27.16
CA ARG A 192 -19.04 -19.34 -28.27
C ARG A 192 -17.92 -20.30 -27.87
N ASN A 193 -16.97 -19.84 -27.07
CA ASN A 193 -15.79 -20.61 -26.64
C ASN A 193 -15.82 -20.92 -25.12
N ASP A 194 -16.93 -21.50 -24.66
CA ASP A 194 -17.17 -21.78 -23.23
C ASP A 194 -16.01 -22.56 -22.57
N GLN A 195 -15.46 -23.56 -23.26
CA GLN A 195 -14.39 -24.40 -22.73
C GLN A 195 -13.08 -23.62 -22.52
N GLY A 196 -12.67 -22.78 -23.48
CA GLY A 196 -11.43 -21.99 -23.37
C GLY A 196 -11.53 -20.94 -22.26
N TRP A 197 -12.67 -20.25 -22.18
CA TRP A 197 -12.92 -19.27 -21.12
C TRP A 197 -13.04 -19.91 -19.74
N ARG A 198 -13.65 -21.10 -19.65
CA ARG A 198 -13.69 -21.87 -18.41
C ARG A 198 -12.29 -22.26 -17.94
N GLN A 199 -11.44 -22.78 -18.83
CA GLN A 199 -10.06 -23.13 -18.49
C GLN A 199 -9.28 -21.92 -17.98
N TRP A 200 -9.42 -20.78 -18.66
CA TRP A 200 -8.77 -19.54 -18.23
C TRP A 200 -9.30 -19.02 -16.88
N TYR A 201 -10.63 -19.10 -16.66
CA TYR A 201 -11.25 -18.67 -15.40
C TYR A 201 -10.87 -19.57 -14.22
N GLU A 202 -10.79 -20.88 -14.43
CA GLU A 202 -10.43 -21.87 -13.40
C GLU A 202 -8.90 -21.98 -13.19
N ALA A 203 -8.09 -21.40 -14.07
CA ALA A 203 -6.63 -21.41 -13.95
C ALA A 203 -6.16 -20.74 -12.65
N GLU A 204 -5.15 -21.31 -12.00
CA GLU A 204 -4.57 -20.70 -10.81
C GLU A 204 -4.00 -19.32 -11.12
N SER A 205 -3.13 -19.18 -12.14
CA SER A 205 -2.47 -17.93 -12.55
C SER A 205 -3.03 -17.35 -13.85
N CYS A 206 -4.35 -17.12 -13.90
CA CYS A 206 -5.04 -16.64 -15.12
C CYS A 206 -4.44 -15.35 -15.72
N GLU A 207 -3.88 -14.47 -14.88
CA GLU A 207 -3.25 -13.22 -15.29
C GLU A 207 -1.99 -13.42 -16.15
N THR A 208 -1.34 -14.58 -16.04
CA THR A 208 -0.16 -14.93 -16.86
C THR A 208 -0.52 -15.67 -18.15
N GLN A 209 -1.74 -16.20 -18.23
CA GLN A 209 -2.19 -17.00 -19.37
C GLN A 209 -2.75 -16.11 -20.48
N PRO A 210 -2.59 -16.52 -21.75
CA PRO A 210 -3.18 -15.78 -22.87
C PRO A 210 -4.71 -15.77 -22.76
N VAL A 211 -5.30 -14.59 -22.92
CA VAL A 211 -6.76 -14.43 -22.88
C VAL A 211 -7.39 -15.12 -24.10
N PRO A 212 -8.36 -16.03 -23.91
CA PRO A 212 -9.00 -16.71 -25.03
C PRO A 212 -9.60 -15.72 -26.05
N ASP A 213 -9.51 -16.05 -27.34
CA ASP A 213 -10.07 -15.32 -28.49
C ASP A 213 -9.55 -13.90 -28.78
N ILE A 214 -9.09 -13.15 -27.77
CA ILE A 214 -8.79 -11.72 -27.88
C ILE A 214 -7.41 -11.29 -27.36
N ASN A 215 -6.56 -12.22 -26.88
CA ASN A 215 -5.26 -11.90 -26.26
C ASN A 215 -4.43 -10.84 -27.00
N ASP A 216 -4.32 -10.96 -28.33
CA ASP A 216 -3.42 -10.13 -29.14
C ASP A 216 -4.01 -8.74 -29.44
N LYS A 217 -5.30 -8.54 -29.15
CA LYS A 217 -5.98 -7.25 -29.32
C LYS A 217 -5.95 -6.41 -28.04
N LEU A 218 -5.70 -7.04 -26.89
CA LEU A 218 -5.79 -6.41 -25.59
C LEU A 218 -4.49 -5.72 -25.20
N ASP A 219 -4.60 -4.45 -24.81
CA ASP A 219 -3.51 -3.74 -24.16
C ASP A 219 -3.31 -4.23 -22.69
N PRO A 220 -2.18 -3.92 -22.04
CA PRO A 220 -1.92 -4.34 -20.66
C PRO A 220 -2.98 -3.91 -19.64
N PHE A 221 -3.61 -2.74 -19.82
CA PHE A 221 -4.67 -2.26 -18.93
C PHE A 221 -5.97 -3.04 -19.16
N GLU A 222 -6.35 -3.28 -20.42
CA GLU A 222 -7.52 -4.08 -20.79
C GLU A 222 -7.42 -5.51 -20.24
N LYS A 223 -6.22 -6.12 -20.28
CA LYS A 223 -5.98 -7.43 -19.63
C LYS A 223 -6.22 -7.36 -18.12
N MET A 224 -5.70 -6.34 -17.45
CA MET A 224 -5.91 -6.11 -16.02
C MET A 224 -7.40 -5.87 -15.69
N LEU A 225 -8.11 -5.10 -16.51
CA LEU A 225 -9.54 -4.82 -16.36
C LEU A 225 -10.37 -6.11 -16.50
N LEU A 226 -10.03 -6.96 -17.47
CA LEU A 226 -10.71 -8.25 -17.64
C LEU A 226 -10.50 -9.17 -16.43
N VAL A 227 -9.27 -9.24 -15.91
CA VAL A 227 -8.96 -9.98 -14.68
C VAL A 227 -9.75 -9.41 -13.50
N ARG A 228 -9.82 -8.08 -13.33
CA ARG A 228 -10.61 -7.44 -12.27
C ARG A 228 -12.07 -7.89 -12.24
N CYS A 229 -12.66 -8.05 -13.42
CA CYS A 229 -14.07 -8.40 -13.58
C CYS A 229 -14.33 -9.89 -13.38
N LEU A 230 -13.48 -10.76 -13.91
CA LEU A 230 -13.69 -12.21 -13.84
C LEU A 230 -13.08 -12.84 -12.59
N ARG A 231 -11.88 -12.42 -12.20
CA ARG A 231 -11.05 -12.97 -11.11
C ARG A 231 -10.53 -11.84 -10.22
N GLU A 232 -11.41 -11.29 -9.39
CA GLU A 232 -11.10 -10.20 -8.45
C GLU A 232 -9.88 -10.51 -7.57
N ASP A 233 -9.68 -11.78 -7.21
CA ASP A 233 -8.55 -12.28 -6.42
C ASP A 233 -7.19 -12.14 -7.14
N ARG A 234 -7.16 -12.08 -8.47
CA ARG A 234 -5.92 -11.92 -9.25
C ARG A 234 -5.65 -10.48 -9.68
N THR A 235 -6.54 -9.55 -9.35
CA THR A 235 -6.43 -8.13 -9.75
C THR A 235 -5.09 -7.49 -9.35
N MET A 236 -4.63 -7.69 -8.10
CA MET A 236 -3.41 -7.03 -7.62
C MET A 236 -2.15 -7.59 -8.28
N LEU A 237 -2.16 -8.86 -8.66
CA LEU A 237 -1.07 -9.48 -9.43
C LEU A 237 -1.05 -8.94 -10.86
N ALA A 238 -2.22 -8.87 -11.51
CA ALA A 238 -2.37 -8.23 -12.81
C ALA A 238 -1.96 -6.74 -12.79
N ALA A 239 -2.27 -6.02 -11.70
CA ALA A 239 -1.84 -4.63 -11.50
C ALA A 239 -0.31 -4.50 -11.41
N THR A 240 0.35 -5.45 -10.75
CA THR A 240 1.82 -5.48 -10.67
C THR A 240 2.44 -5.72 -12.05
N GLN A 241 1.86 -6.61 -12.86
CA GLN A 241 2.29 -6.83 -14.26
C GLN A 241 2.02 -5.63 -15.16
N TYR A 242 0.89 -4.95 -14.97
CA TYR A 242 0.56 -3.70 -15.66
C TYR A 242 1.58 -2.60 -15.35
N VAL A 243 1.93 -2.42 -14.08
CA VAL A 243 2.99 -1.49 -13.67
C VAL A 243 4.33 -1.87 -14.31
N ALA A 244 4.73 -3.15 -14.24
CA ALA A 244 6.00 -3.63 -14.77
C ALA A 244 6.13 -3.43 -16.30
N SER A 245 5.03 -3.61 -17.04
CA SER A 245 5.00 -3.41 -18.50
C SER A 245 4.91 -1.93 -18.90
N THR A 246 4.32 -1.08 -18.05
CA THR A 246 4.06 0.33 -18.37
C THR A 246 5.16 1.28 -17.91
N LEU A 247 5.65 1.10 -16.69
CA LEU A 247 6.69 1.95 -16.07
C LEU A 247 8.05 1.26 -16.02
N GLY A 248 8.07 -0.08 -16.02
CA GLY A 248 9.29 -0.90 -15.91
C GLY A 248 9.31 -1.76 -14.65
N LYS A 249 10.10 -2.84 -14.66
CA LYS A 249 10.16 -3.85 -13.59
C LYS A 249 10.55 -3.26 -12.22
N VAL A 250 11.44 -2.26 -12.22
CA VAL A 250 11.94 -1.60 -11.00
C VAL A 250 10.81 -0.98 -10.16
N PHE A 251 9.72 -0.55 -10.79
CA PHE A 251 8.56 0.03 -10.11
C PHE A 251 7.64 -1.02 -9.48
N ALA A 252 7.71 -2.28 -9.95
CA ALA A 252 6.94 -3.40 -9.45
C ALA A 252 7.66 -4.18 -8.33
N GLU A 253 8.97 -3.99 -8.20
CA GLU A 253 9.80 -4.69 -7.22
C GLU A 253 9.80 -3.98 -5.84
N PRO A 254 9.87 -4.76 -4.74
CA PRO A 254 9.90 -4.19 -3.39
C PRO A 254 11.21 -3.45 -3.15
N GLN A 255 11.12 -2.17 -2.78
CA GLN A 255 12.27 -1.33 -2.40
C GLN A 255 12.66 -1.58 -0.93
N GLN A 256 13.93 -1.85 -0.69
CA GLN A 256 14.49 -1.94 0.66
C GLN A 256 14.88 -0.56 1.19
N LEU A 257 14.67 -0.32 2.48
CA LEU A 257 15.10 0.91 3.12
C LEU A 257 16.62 0.89 3.30
N ASP A 258 17.31 1.82 2.65
CA ASP A 258 18.73 2.08 2.89
C ASP A 258 18.90 3.19 3.94
N MET A 259 19.26 2.77 5.15
CA MET A 259 19.53 3.70 6.25
C MET A 259 20.73 4.61 5.99
N HIS A 260 21.75 4.14 5.26
CA HIS A 260 22.94 4.93 4.97
C HIS A 260 22.60 6.10 4.05
N ALA A 261 21.93 5.81 2.93
CA ALA A 261 21.47 6.83 2.00
C ALA A 261 20.55 7.87 2.67
N CYS A 262 19.70 7.44 3.62
CA CYS A 262 18.86 8.36 4.38
C CYS A 262 19.68 9.28 5.31
N ILE A 263 20.75 8.79 5.93
CA ILE A 263 21.60 9.61 6.81
C ILE A 263 22.35 10.68 6.01
N GLU A 264 22.78 10.36 4.79
CA GLU A 264 23.43 11.30 3.87
C GLU A 264 22.49 12.41 3.37
N GLU A 265 21.20 12.10 3.22
CA GLU A 265 20.19 13.05 2.77
C GLU A 265 19.71 14.01 3.88
N THR A 266 19.92 13.64 5.14
CA THR A 266 19.35 14.34 6.31
C THR A 266 20.35 15.28 6.96
N ASN A 267 19.87 16.21 7.80
CA ASN A 267 20.69 17.10 8.62
C ASN A 267 19.94 17.51 9.89
N GLY A 268 20.55 18.33 10.74
CA GLY A 268 19.95 18.76 12.02
C GLY A 268 18.64 19.54 11.88
N LEU A 269 18.36 20.09 10.70
CA LEU A 269 17.14 20.84 10.36
C LEU A 269 16.16 20.05 9.48
N MET A 270 16.49 18.80 9.14
CA MET A 270 15.64 17.90 8.38
C MET A 270 15.44 16.62 9.21
N PRO A 271 14.43 16.60 10.10
CA PRO A 271 14.16 15.47 10.95
C PRO A 271 13.71 14.26 10.12
N VAL A 272 13.90 13.08 10.66
CA VAL A 272 13.39 11.84 10.10
C VAL A 272 12.27 11.32 10.98
N ILE A 273 11.08 11.18 10.41
CA ILE A 273 9.91 10.61 11.07
C ILE A 273 9.75 9.17 10.59
N PHE A 274 9.92 8.22 11.50
CA PHE A 274 9.48 6.85 11.30
C PHE A 274 8.00 6.71 11.66
N LEU A 275 7.20 6.37 10.66
CA LEU A 275 5.80 5.98 10.85
C LEU A 275 5.80 4.53 11.32
N LEU A 276 5.36 4.34 12.56
CA LEU A 276 5.32 3.05 13.20
C LEU A 276 4.12 2.26 12.68
N SER A 277 4.38 1.03 12.23
CA SER A 277 3.39 -0.03 12.11
C SER A 277 3.38 -0.83 13.41
N GLN A 278 2.25 -1.47 13.74
CA GLN A 278 2.17 -2.35 14.92
C GLN A 278 3.29 -3.40 14.91
N GLY A 279 4.10 -3.41 15.97
CA GLY A 279 5.21 -4.35 16.15
C GLY A 279 6.47 -4.12 15.37
N SER A 280 6.65 -2.93 14.82
CA SER A 280 7.94 -2.53 14.27
C SER A 280 8.43 -1.24 14.90
N ASP A 281 9.59 -1.31 15.53
CA ASP A 281 10.27 -0.18 16.15
C ASP A 281 11.69 -0.04 15.52
N PRO A 282 12.06 1.13 15.00
CA PRO A 282 13.34 1.35 14.33
C PRO A 282 14.50 1.70 15.29
N THR A 283 14.26 1.79 16.60
CA THR A 283 15.26 2.26 17.59
C THR A 283 16.56 1.48 17.50
N THR A 284 16.49 0.15 17.49
CA THR A 284 17.69 -0.71 17.40
C THR A 284 18.46 -0.49 16.11
N THR A 285 17.76 -0.17 15.02
CA THR A 285 18.37 0.12 13.71
C THR A 285 19.07 1.48 13.73
N ILE A 286 18.44 2.49 14.34
CA ILE A 286 19.01 3.83 14.50
C ILE A 286 20.24 3.78 15.41
N GLU A 287 20.17 3.10 16.55
CA GLU A 287 21.30 2.93 17.48
C GLU A 287 22.47 2.18 16.82
N ALA A 288 22.19 1.13 16.06
CA ALA A 288 23.23 0.40 15.32
C ALA A 288 23.90 1.28 14.26
N ALA A 289 23.14 2.12 13.55
CA ALA A 289 23.67 3.07 12.58
C ALA A 289 24.54 4.15 13.25
N ALA A 290 24.06 4.72 14.37
CA ALA A 290 24.81 5.70 15.15
C ALA A 290 26.14 5.13 15.67
N LYS A 291 26.11 3.89 16.19
CA LYS A 291 27.30 3.20 16.68
C LYS A 291 28.34 2.99 15.59
N LYS A 292 27.92 2.67 14.35
CA LYS A 292 28.84 2.56 13.19
C LYS A 292 29.50 3.90 12.86
N LEU A 293 28.77 5.01 12.99
CA LEU A 293 29.27 6.37 12.77
C LEU A 293 29.90 7.00 14.01
N LYS A 294 30.05 6.25 15.12
CA LYS A 294 30.59 6.70 16.41
C LYS A 294 29.86 7.92 16.98
N LYS A 295 28.55 8.04 16.73
CA LYS A 295 27.67 9.08 17.27
C LYS A 295 26.95 8.58 18.51
N LYS A 296 26.69 9.48 19.46
CA LYS A 296 25.85 9.17 20.62
C LYS A 296 24.39 9.41 20.27
N VAL A 297 23.51 8.51 20.72
CA VAL A 297 22.06 8.67 20.61
C VAL A 297 21.51 9.03 21.97
N PHE A 298 20.80 10.15 22.04
CA PHE A 298 20.03 10.60 23.18
C PHE A 298 18.57 10.23 22.95
N SER A 299 18.11 9.15 23.57
CA SER A 299 16.75 8.64 23.42
C SER A 299 15.84 9.13 24.55
N ILE A 300 14.62 9.53 24.20
CA ILE A 300 13.56 9.83 25.16
C ILE A 300 12.22 9.30 24.65
N SER A 301 11.49 8.60 25.52
CA SER A 301 10.12 8.17 25.22
C SER A 301 9.14 9.25 25.64
N MET A 302 8.35 9.75 24.69
CA MET A 302 7.38 10.79 24.92
C MET A 302 6.23 10.27 25.78
N GLY A 303 5.87 11.07 26.77
CA GLY A 303 4.80 10.81 27.73
C GLY A 303 4.57 12.06 28.58
N GLN A 304 3.74 11.95 29.62
CA GLN A 304 3.43 13.08 30.48
C GLN A 304 4.68 13.61 31.20
N GLY A 305 4.97 14.91 31.06
CA GLY A 305 6.08 15.59 31.74
C GLY A 305 7.46 15.46 31.09
N GLN A 306 7.58 14.88 29.89
CA GLN A 306 8.87 14.67 29.21
C GLN A 306 9.29 15.82 28.27
N GLU A 307 8.49 16.89 28.18
CA GLU A 307 8.68 17.97 27.19
C GLU A 307 9.99 18.74 27.39
N GLU A 308 10.34 19.07 28.63
CA GLU A 308 11.57 19.82 28.94
C GLU A 308 12.83 19.00 28.65
N ALA A 309 12.82 17.73 29.02
CA ALA A 309 13.93 16.81 28.76
C ALA A 309 14.10 16.56 27.25
N ALA A 310 12.99 16.45 26.51
CA ALA A 310 13.04 16.34 25.05
C ALA A 310 13.64 17.59 24.40
N ARG A 311 13.29 18.79 24.90
CA ARG A 311 13.89 20.05 24.42
C ARG A 311 15.41 20.06 24.62
N GLN A 312 15.86 19.71 25.81
CA GLN A 312 17.29 19.66 26.15
C GLN A 312 18.05 18.69 25.24
N ILE A 313 17.49 17.52 24.94
CA ILE A 313 18.09 16.54 24.04
C ILE A 313 18.23 17.08 22.61
N VAL A 314 17.23 17.78 22.09
CA VAL A 314 17.28 18.38 20.75
C VAL A 314 18.35 19.48 20.68
N GLU A 315 18.37 20.39 21.66
CA GLU A 315 19.38 21.45 21.72
C GLU A 315 20.80 20.88 21.89
N GLN A 316 20.96 19.84 22.71
CA GLN A 316 22.22 19.16 22.88
C GLN A 316 22.69 18.49 21.57
N SER A 317 21.79 17.85 20.84
CA SER A 317 22.07 17.25 19.54
C SER A 317 22.54 18.31 18.52
N TRP A 318 21.88 19.47 18.47
CA TRP A 318 22.29 20.57 17.59
C TRP A 318 23.67 21.13 17.92
N ASN A 319 24.02 21.23 19.20
CA ASN A 319 25.30 21.78 19.65
C ASN A 319 26.47 20.79 19.51
N GLN A 320 26.23 19.50 19.78
CA GLN A 320 27.30 18.49 19.86
C GLN A 320 27.47 17.67 18.56
N GLY A 321 26.52 17.74 17.63
CA GLY A 321 26.56 16.92 16.41
C GLY A 321 26.25 15.44 16.64
N ASP A 322 25.53 15.15 17.72
CA ASP A 322 25.01 13.83 18.10
C ASP A 322 23.54 13.69 17.70
N TRP A 323 22.92 12.54 17.98
CA TRP A 323 21.57 12.23 17.49
C TRP A 323 20.54 12.30 18.61
N ALA A 324 19.42 12.97 18.36
CA ALA A 324 18.25 12.96 19.22
C ALA A 324 17.25 11.91 18.72
N LEU A 325 16.76 11.03 19.59
CA LEU A 325 15.72 10.05 19.28
C LEU A 325 14.49 10.28 20.17
N LEU A 326 13.42 10.77 19.58
CA LEU A 326 12.13 11.00 20.21
C LEU A 326 11.20 9.81 19.92
N GLN A 327 10.88 9.03 20.94
CA GLN A 327 10.08 7.81 20.80
C GLN A 327 8.60 8.06 21.14
N ASN A 328 7.68 7.34 20.49
CA ASN A 328 6.24 7.38 20.79
C ASN A 328 5.62 8.79 20.74
N CYS A 329 6.02 9.62 19.79
CA CYS A 329 5.65 11.04 19.74
C CYS A 329 4.16 11.32 19.50
N HIS A 330 3.38 10.32 19.07
CA HIS A 330 1.93 10.40 19.04
C HIS A 330 1.31 10.64 20.43
N LEU A 331 2.03 10.30 21.51
CA LEU A 331 1.65 10.58 22.90
C LEU A 331 2.06 12.00 23.37
N GLY A 332 2.87 12.72 22.58
CA GLY A 332 3.51 13.99 22.94
C GLY A 332 3.27 15.11 21.91
N LEU A 333 2.08 15.20 21.34
CA LEU A 333 1.73 16.17 20.28
C LEU A 333 2.02 17.65 20.62
N PRO A 334 1.80 18.14 21.87
CA PRO A 334 2.10 19.53 22.22
C PRO A 334 3.58 19.88 22.04
N PHE A 335 4.48 18.96 22.42
CA PHE A 335 5.91 19.14 22.23
C PHE A 335 6.30 19.14 20.75
N LEU A 336 5.66 18.32 19.91
CA LEU A 336 5.93 18.34 18.46
C LEU A 336 5.59 19.69 17.82
N ALA A 337 4.53 20.36 18.29
CA ALA A 337 4.21 21.71 17.84
C ALA A 337 5.27 22.73 18.28
N GLN A 338 5.78 22.61 19.51
CA GLN A 338 6.92 23.42 19.98
C GLN A 338 8.20 23.14 19.18
N LEU A 339 8.47 21.87 18.85
CA LEU A 339 9.61 21.48 18.03
C LEU A 339 9.52 22.11 16.64
N GLU A 340 8.34 22.12 16.02
CA GLU A 340 8.11 22.82 14.75
C GLU A 340 8.47 24.32 14.86
N GLU A 341 8.00 24.98 15.93
CA GLU A 341 8.29 26.40 16.16
C GLU A 341 9.79 26.66 16.39
N MET A 342 10.45 25.83 17.20
CA MET A 342 11.89 25.88 17.43
C MET A 342 12.67 25.76 16.11
N MET A 343 12.33 24.78 15.29
CA MET A 343 12.99 24.57 14.00
C MET A 343 12.78 25.75 13.05
N ARG A 344 11.55 26.27 12.95
CA ARG A 344 11.25 27.47 12.15
C ARG A 344 12.06 28.67 12.63
N ALA A 345 12.16 28.88 13.95
CA ALA A 345 12.92 29.99 14.53
C ALA A 345 14.44 29.89 14.27
N VAL A 346 14.98 28.68 14.08
CA VAL A 346 16.37 28.51 13.65
C VAL A 346 16.51 28.77 12.15
N MET A 347 15.57 28.29 11.33
CA MET A 347 15.61 28.47 9.87
C MET A 347 15.49 29.94 9.42
N THR A 348 14.88 30.82 10.22
CA THR A 348 14.75 32.26 9.89
C THR A 348 16.01 33.07 10.20
N SER A 349 16.94 32.55 10.99
CA SER A 349 18.18 33.24 11.38
C SER A 349 19.38 32.49 10.83
N GLU A 350 20.07 33.08 9.85
CA GLU A 350 21.27 32.47 9.25
C GLU A 350 22.37 32.22 10.29
N GLU A 351 22.49 33.08 11.32
CA GLU A 351 23.42 32.88 12.44
C GLU A 351 23.09 31.60 13.24
N ARG A 352 21.80 31.40 13.59
CA ARG A 352 21.37 30.20 14.33
C ARG A 352 21.46 28.94 13.47
N LYS A 353 21.19 29.06 12.19
CA LYS A 353 21.32 27.97 11.23
C LYS A 353 22.77 27.52 11.09
N ALA A 354 23.72 28.46 11.01
CA ALA A 354 25.15 28.16 10.98
C ALA A 354 25.69 27.59 12.30
N ALA A 355 25.00 27.84 13.42
CA ALA A 355 25.34 27.28 14.72
C ALA A 355 24.94 25.80 14.89
N ILE A 356 24.05 25.27 14.05
CA ILE A 356 23.69 23.85 14.08
C ILE A 356 24.81 23.01 13.49
N HIS A 357 25.24 22.00 14.24
CA HIS A 357 26.24 21.05 13.77
C HIS A 357 25.71 20.19 12.60
N GLU A 358 26.49 20.08 11.52
CA GLU A 358 26.08 19.39 10.29
C GLU A 358 25.73 17.91 10.49
N ASP A 359 26.47 17.20 11.36
CA ASP A 359 26.19 15.80 11.73
C ASP A 359 25.00 15.58 12.68
N SER A 360 24.40 16.64 13.21
CA SER A 360 23.22 16.52 14.08
C SER A 360 22.08 15.85 13.31
N ARG A 361 21.34 14.96 13.96
CA ARG A 361 20.15 14.30 13.39
C ARG A 361 19.06 14.21 14.44
N ILE A 362 17.83 14.47 14.02
CA ILE A 362 16.64 14.31 14.85
C ILE A 362 15.81 13.16 14.28
N TRP A 363 15.61 12.13 15.08
CA TRP A 363 14.80 10.97 14.78
C TRP A 363 13.51 11.02 15.60
N ILE A 364 12.38 10.82 14.95
CA ILE A 364 11.06 10.86 15.54
C ILE A 364 10.38 9.55 15.22
N THR A 365 9.83 8.86 16.20
CA THR A 365 8.98 7.69 15.97
C THR A 365 7.55 8.01 16.40
N SER A 366 6.57 7.74 15.55
CA SER A 366 5.17 8.04 15.83
C SER A 366 4.24 7.11 15.08
N GLU A 367 3.12 6.76 15.71
CA GLU A 367 1.97 6.24 14.97
C GLU A 367 1.29 7.38 14.18
N PRO A 368 0.59 7.06 13.08
CA PRO A 368 -0.25 8.02 12.36
C PRO A 368 -1.26 8.71 13.27
N HIS A 369 -1.19 10.05 13.35
CA HIS A 369 -2.15 10.83 14.13
C HIS A 369 -2.66 12.06 13.35
N PRO A 370 -3.99 12.30 13.29
CA PRO A 370 -4.57 13.38 12.48
C PRO A 370 -4.20 14.79 12.98
N LYS A 371 -3.85 14.94 14.26
CA LYS A 371 -3.39 16.21 14.85
C LYS A 371 -1.87 16.37 14.86
N PHE A 372 -1.14 15.52 14.15
CA PHE A 372 0.31 15.67 14.03
C PHE A 372 0.63 17.00 13.31
N PRO A 373 1.60 17.81 13.76
CA PRO A 373 1.88 19.11 13.16
C PRO A 373 2.27 18.99 11.67
N ILE A 374 1.49 19.64 10.80
CA ILE A 374 1.67 19.55 9.34
C ILE A 374 2.98 20.20 8.90
N GLY A 375 3.38 21.29 9.55
CA GLY A 375 4.64 21.95 9.22
C GLY A 375 5.85 21.07 9.52
N LEU A 376 5.83 20.35 10.64
CA LEU A 376 6.87 19.36 10.96
C LEU A 376 6.92 18.23 9.91
N LEU A 377 5.77 17.71 9.47
CA LEU A 377 5.71 16.70 8.39
C LEU A 377 6.30 17.21 7.07
N GLN A 378 6.06 18.48 6.76
CA GLN A 378 6.54 19.15 5.56
C GLN A 378 8.04 19.49 5.58
N LEU A 379 8.63 19.60 6.76
CA LEU A 379 10.08 19.80 6.98
C LEU A 379 10.85 18.48 7.05
N SER A 380 10.17 17.38 7.38
CA SER A 380 10.80 16.09 7.67
C SER A 380 10.83 15.14 6.48
N ILE A 381 11.76 14.19 6.51
CA ILE A 381 11.71 12.97 5.70
C ILE A 381 10.87 11.93 6.46
N LYS A 382 10.00 11.21 5.77
CA LYS A 382 9.14 10.19 6.37
C LYS A 382 9.59 8.81 5.89
N LEU A 383 9.69 7.87 6.81
CA LEU A 383 10.08 6.49 6.55
C LEU A 383 9.10 5.51 7.18
N THR A 384 8.92 4.36 6.54
CA THR A 384 8.26 3.20 7.14
C THR A 384 9.27 2.08 7.31
N ASN A 385 9.15 1.33 8.41
CA ASN A 385 9.99 0.16 8.69
C ASN A 385 9.10 -1.06 8.89
N GLU A 386 8.33 -1.48 7.89
CA GLU A 386 7.45 -2.64 8.02
C GLU A 386 8.18 -3.97 7.78
N PRO A 387 7.73 -5.07 8.42
CA PRO A 387 8.17 -6.41 8.02
C PRO A 387 7.96 -6.60 6.51
N PRO A 388 8.96 -7.10 5.79
CA PRO A 388 8.78 -7.45 4.39
C PRO A 388 7.77 -8.60 4.29
N GLN A 389 6.95 -8.58 3.24
CA GLN A 389 5.91 -9.57 3.02
C GLN A 389 6.48 -10.82 2.36
N GLY A 390 5.97 -11.98 2.77
CA GLY A 390 6.34 -13.30 2.27
C GLY A 390 7.38 -14.02 3.14
N ILE A 391 7.35 -15.35 3.10
CA ILE A 391 8.22 -16.23 3.88
C ILE A 391 9.69 -16.00 3.50
N ARG A 392 9.99 -15.92 2.20
CA ARG A 392 11.34 -15.65 1.67
C ARG A 392 11.94 -14.38 2.29
N ALA A 393 11.20 -13.28 2.26
CA ALA A 393 11.68 -12.00 2.77
C ALA A 393 11.71 -11.95 4.31
N GLY A 394 10.74 -12.59 4.98
CA GLY A 394 10.71 -12.76 6.43
C GLY A 394 11.93 -13.50 6.97
N ILE A 395 12.32 -14.60 6.31
CA ILE A 395 13.52 -15.37 6.69
C ILE A 395 14.77 -14.54 6.49
N ILE A 396 14.94 -13.89 5.33
CA ILE A 396 16.10 -13.01 5.08
C ILE A 396 16.22 -11.94 6.16
N ARG A 397 15.09 -11.36 6.61
CA ARG A 397 15.06 -10.42 7.72
C ARG A 397 15.47 -11.09 9.04
N SER A 398 14.96 -12.26 9.39
CA SER A 398 15.40 -12.97 10.60
C SER A 398 16.90 -13.30 10.58
N TYR A 399 17.44 -13.62 9.41
CA TYR A 399 18.88 -13.82 9.21
C TYR A 399 19.71 -12.53 9.28
N SER A 400 19.09 -11.35 9.21
CA SER A 400 19.77 -10.08 9.50
C SER A 400 20.00 -9.86 10.99
N TRP A 401 19.24 -10.55 11.85
CA TRP A 401 19.40 -10.51 13.30
C TRP A 401 20.45 -11.50 13.82
N LEU A 402 20.87 -12.46 12.98
CA LEU A 402 21.84 -13.48 13.31
C LEU A 402 23.27 -13.00 13.06
N SER A 403 24.18 -13.30 13.99
CA SER A 403 25.62 -13.25 13.76
C SER A 403 26.15 -14.62 13.35
N GLN A 404 27.32 -14.61 12.70
CA GLN A 404 28.01 -15.84 12.31
C GLN A 404 28.29 -16.75 13.52
N ASP A 405 28.66 -16.14 14.66
CA ASP A 405 28.89 -16.86 15.92
C ASP A 405 27.65 -17.61 16.42
N VAL A 406 26.45 -17.07 16.21
CA VAL A 406 25.20 -17.75 16.61
C VAL A 406 24.93 -18.94 15.68
N LEU A 407 25.17 -18.80 14.38
CA LEU A 407 25.01 -19.91 13.43
C LEU A 407 25.94 -21.08 13.76
N GLU A 408 27.18 -20.78 14.19
CA GLU A 408 28.22 -21.76 14.51
C GLU A 408 28.28 -22.15 16.00
N ALA A 409 27.34 -21.68 16.82
CA ALA A 409 27.37 -21.83 18.28
C ALA A 409 27.50 -23.29 18.77
N PHE A 410 26.94 -24.25 18.01
CA PHE A 410 27.02 -25.68 18.34
C PHE A 410 27.40 -26.51 17.11
N ARG A 411 28.27 -27.51 17.32
CA ARG A 411 28.65 -28.51 16.30
C ARG A 411 27.61 -29.62 16.10
N ARG A 412 26.54 -29.59 16.89
CA ARG A 412 25.47 -30.58 16.85
C ARG A 412 24.67 -30.47 15.53
N PRO A 413 24.38 -31.60 14.85
CA PRO A 413 23.65 -31.58 13.59
C PRO A 413 22.22 -31.02 13.75
N GLU A 414 21.66 -31.04 14.96
CA GLU A 414 20.32 -30.53 15.23
C GLU A 414 20.25 -29.00 15.30
N TRP A 415 21.36 -28.29 15.55
CA TRP A 415 21.35 -26.84 15.81
C TRP A 415 20.89 -26.00 14.61
N LYS A 416 21.52 -26.18 13.44
CA LYS A 416 21.17 -25.40 12.25
C LYS A 416 19.74 -25.65 11.78
N PRO A 417 19.22 -26.90 11.73
CA PRO A 417 17.82 -27.15 11.46
C PRO A 417 16.86 -26.50 12.47
N LEU A 418 17.17 -26.54 13.77
CA LEU A 418 16.35 -25.90 14.79
C LEU A 418 16.33 -24.38 14.63
N LEU A 419 17.49 -23.77 14.40
CA LEU A 419 17.62 -22.33 14.18
C LEU A 419 16.85 -21.89 12.93
N PHE A 420 17.00 -22.63 11.81
CA PHE A 420 16.23 -22.37 10.59
C PHE A 420 14.72 -22.55 10.83
N THR A 421 14.32 -23.60 11.54
CA THR A 421 12.91 -23.86 11.88
C THR A 421 12.32 -22.71 12.70
N GLN A 422 13.09 -22.12 13.61
CA GLN A 422 12.63 -20.95 14.37
C GLN A 422 12.46 -19.70 13.48
N CYS A 423 13.37 -19.45 12.53
CA CYS A 423 13.21 -18.38 11.54
C CYS A 423 12.01 -18.63 10.60
N PHE A 424 11.82 -19.87 10.18
CA PHE A 424 10.70 -20.28 9.33
C PHE A 424 9.37 -20.14 10.06
N LEU A 425 9.25 -20.65 11.29
CA LEU A 425 8.08 -20.50 12.16
C LEU A 425 7.73 -19.03 12.33
N HIS A 426 8.70 -18.18 12.69
CA HIS A 426 8.46 -16.76 12.89
C HIS A 426 7.90 -16.07 11.63
N SER A 427 8.44 -16.42 10.46
CA SER A 427 7.96 -15.90 9.17
C SER A 427 6.56 -16.39 8.84
N VAL A 428 6.28 -17.69 9.06
CA VAL A 428 4.96 -18.31 8.83
C VAL A 428 3.89 -17.65 9.69
N VAL A 429 4.15 -17.45 10.99
CA VAL A 429 3.13 -16.92 11.91
C VAL A 429 2.90 -15.42 11.69
N GLN A 430 3.92 -14.66 11.29
CA GLN A 430 3.75 -13.26 10.87
C GLN A 430 2.89 -13.17 9.61
N GLU A 431 3.20 -13.95 8.58
CA GLU A 431 2.46 -13.94 7.32
C GLU A 431 1.04 -14.48 7.46
N ARG A 432 0.81 -15.46 8.35
CA ARG A 432 -0.52 -16.03 8.57
C ARG A 432 -1.54 -14.98 9.03
N ARG A 433 -1.11 -13.89 9.69
CA ARG A 433 -1.97 -12.78 10.10
C ARG A 433 -2.69 -12.10 8.93
N LYS A 434 -2.11 -12.13 7.72
CA LYS A 434 -2.69 -11.46 6.54
C LYS A 434 -4.04 -12.04 6.13
N PHE A 435 -4.30 -13.31 6.47
CA PHE A 435 -5.57 -13.98 6.19
C PHE A 435 -6.72 -13.58 7.13
N GLY A 436 -6.46 -12.69 8.10
CA GLY A 436 -7.45 -12.26 9.09
C GLY A 436 -7.96 -13.44 9.92
N PRO A 437 -9.27 -13.51 10.23
CA PRO A 437 -9.85 -14.56 11.08
C PRO A 437 -9.63 -16.01 10.61
N ILE A 438 -9.32 -16.23 9.33
CA ILE A 438 -8.98 -17.57 8.79
C ILE A 438 -7.56 -17.99 9.24
N GLY A 439 -6.67 -17.01 9.38
CA GLY A 439 -5.31 -17.20 9.87
C GLY A 439 -5.25 -17.24 11.39
N PHE A 440 -5.68 -16.15 12.03
CA PHE A 440 -5.84 -16.00 13.48
C PHE A 440 -7.09 -15.16 13.76
N CYS A 441 -7.88 -15.54 14.77
CA CYS A 441 -9.06 -14.77 15.18
C CYS A 441 -8.69 -13.33 15.58
N VAL A 442 -7.57 -13.18 16.29
CA VAL A 442 -7.03 -11.89 16.73
C VAL A 442 -5.68 -11.63 16.05
N PRO A 443 -5.40 -10.40 15.57
CA PRO A 443 -4.17 -10.09 14.84
C PRO A 443 -2.95 -9.92 15.77
N TYR A 444 -2.50 -10.99 16.42
CA TYR A 444 -1.38 -10.96 17.38
C TYR A 444 -0.09 -10.40 16.79
N GLU A 445 0.63 -9.64 17.58
CA GLU A 445 1.88 -9.04 17.18
C GLU A 445 3.06 -9.89 17.63
N PHE A 446 3.67 -10.63 16.70
CA PHE A 446 4.90 -11.38 16.95
C PHE A 446 6.11 -10.57 16.49
N ASN A 447 7.05 -10.29 17.40
CA ASN A 447 8.17 -9.40 17.16
C ASN A 447 9.53 -10.11 17.30
N GLN A 448 10.62 -9.37 17.08
CA GLN A 448 11.99 -9.89 17.20
C GLN A 448 12.31 -10.39 18.62
N GLY A 449 11.68 -9.82 19.65
CA GLY A 449 11.85 -10.24 21.03
C GLY A 449 11.41 -11.69 21.26
N ASP A 450 10.24 -12.06 20.73
CA ASP A 450 9.70 -13.42 20.82
C ASP A 450 10.62 -14.44 20.12
N TRP A 451 11.18 -14.04 18.97
CA TRP A 451 12.15 -14.84 18.23
C TRP A 451 13.47 -14.97 19.00
N THR A 452 14.01 -13.87 19.54
CA THR A 452 15.28 -13.85 20.27
C THR A 452 15.20 -14.68 21.54
N ALA A 453 14.11 -14.56 22.30
CA ALA A 453 13.88 -15.34 23.51
C ALA A 453 13.78 -16.84 23.21
N SER A 454 13.16 -17.20 22.08
CA SER A 454 13.06 -18.58 21.60
C SER A 454 14.42 -19.14 21.17
N VAL A 455 15.24 -18.38 20.44
CA VAL A 455 16.62 -18.78 20.08
C VAL A 455 17.49 -18.92 21.32
N GLN A 456 17.41 -17.98 22.27
CA GLN A 456 18.15 -18.05 23.53
C GLN A 456 17.76 -19.29 24.35
N PHE A 457 16.46 -19.61 24.39
CA PHE A 457 15.99 -20.86 25.00
C PHE A 457 16.62 -22.09 24.31
N LEU A 458 16.63 -22.15 22.97
CA LEU A 458 17.24 -23.26 22.23
C LEU A 458 18.75 -23.38 22.54
N GLN A 459 19.48 -22.26 22.61
CA GLN A 459 20.89 -22.24 23.01
C GLN A 459 21.09 -22.78 24.42
N ASN A 460 20.30 -22.32 25.39
CA ASN A 460 20.38 -22.77 26.77
C ASN A 460 20.05 -24.28 26.89
N HIS A 461 19.04 -24.75 26.16
CA HIS A 461 18.64 -26.16 26.15
C HIS A 461 19.76 -27.05 25.59
N LEU A 462 20.37 -26.67 24.46
CA LEU A 462 21.48 -27.44 23.88
C LEU A 462 22.75 -27.37 24.73
N THR A 463 23.02 -26.23 25.38
CA THR A 463 24.14 -26.09 26.32
C THR A 463 23.99 -27.06 27.50
N LEU A 464 22.78 -27.21 28.03
CA LEU A 464 22.49 -28.11 29.16
C LEU A 464 22.63 -29.59 28.79
N ILE A 465 22.26 -29.96 27.56
CA ILE A 465 22.37 -31.34 27.04
C ILE A 465 23.83 -31.67 26.66
N GLY A 466 24.63 -30.64 26.33
CA GLY A 466 26.03 -30.76 25.92
C GLY A 466 26.20 -31.16 24.45
N GLU A 467 27.44 -31.16 23.95
CA GLU A 467 27.76 -31.43 22.53
C GLU A 467 27.63 -32.92 22.14
N ASP A 468 27.72 -33.83 23.11
CA ASP A 468 27.71 -35.28 22.85
C ASP A 468 26.27 -35.78 22.65
N VAL A 469 25.90 -35.99 21.39
CA VAL A 469 24.58 -36.50 20.96
C VAL A 469 24.22 -37.84 21.62
N LYS A 470 25.22 -38.66 22.02
CA LYS A 470 24.97 -39.95 22.67
C LYS A 470 24.64 -39.81 24.16
N LYS A 471 25.04 -38.73 24.80
CA LYS A 471 24.80 -38.47 26.23
C LYS A 471 23.49 -37.75 26.52
N GLY A 472 22.92 -37.09 25.51
CA GLY A 472 21.63 -36.42 25.66
C GLY A 472 20.94 -36.12 24.33
N SER A 473 19.67 -36.54 24.25
CA SER A 473 18.77 -36.29 23.12
C SER A 473 17.96 -35.02 23.32
N VAL A 474 17.67 -34.31 22.23
CA VAL A 474 16.79 -33.15 22.23
C VAL A 474 15.36 -33.56 22.61
N SER A 475 14.77 -32.88 23.59
CA SER A 475 13.37 -33.07 23.97
C SER A 475 12.45 -32.22 23.10
N TRP A 476 11.93 -32.80 22.02
CA TRP A 476 11.03 -32.13 21.08
C TRP A 476 9.74 -31.64 21.74
N GLU A 477 9.21 -32.38 22.71
CA GLU A 477 8.03 -31.96 23.47
C GLU A 477 8.31 -30.70 24.30
N THR A 478 9.46 -30.64 24.96
CA THR A 478 9.87 -29.44 25.72
C THR A 478 10.07 -28.24 24.81
N ILE A 479 10.70 -28.41 23.64
CA ILE A 479 10.87 -27.32 22.66
C ILE A 479 9.50 -26.82 22.20
N ARG A 480 8.61 -27.74 21.79
CA ARG A 480 7.25 -27.39 21.32
C ARG A 480 6.46 -26.65 22.39
N TYR A 481 6.48 -27.15 23.64
CA TYR A 481 5.80 -26.49 24.75
C TYR A 481 6.36 -25.10 25.04
N MET A 482 7.68 -24.96 25.12
CA MET A 482 8.31 -23.68 25.42
C MET A 482 8.03 -22.63 24.33
N VAL A 483 8.15 -23.00 23.06
CA VAL A 483 7.87 -22.08 21.95
C VAL A 483 6.38 -21.76 21.84
N ALA A 484 5.50 -22.77 21.88
CA ALA A 484 4.07 -22.61 21.66
C ALA A 484 3.33 -21.98 22.83
N GLU A 485 3.54 -22.46 24.05
CA GLU A 485 2.72 -22.10 25.22
C GLU A 485 3.29 -20.91 25.99
N ILE A 486 4.62 -20.77 26.03
CA ILE A 486 5.32 -19.78 26.86
C ILE A 486 5.77 -18.58 26.03
N GLN A 487 6.64 -18.79 25.03
CA GLN A 487 7.27 -17.68 24.28
C GLN A 487 6.25 -16.93 23.42
N TYR A 488 5.63 -17.61 22.46
CA TYR A 488 4.61 -17.00 21.60
C TYR A 488 3.22 -17.06 22.24
N GLY A 489 2.91 -18.14 22.96
CA GLY A 489 1.62 -18.36 23.64
C GLY A 489 1.31 -17.35 24.73
N GLY A 490 2.30 -16.63 25.26
CA GLY A 490 2.07 -15.51 26.19
C GLY A 490 1.32 -14.33 25.55
N ARG A 491 1.33 -14.21 24.21
CA ARG A 491 0.60 -13.18 23.46
C ARG A 491 -0.76 -13.62 22.95
N ILE A 492 -0.96 -14.93 22.84
CA ILE A 492 -2.16 -15.50 22.24
C ILE A 492 -3.26 -15.53 23.31
N THR A 493 -4.33 -14.77 23.07
CA THR A 493 -5.42 -14.59 24.02
C THR A 493 -6.62 -15.50 23.73
N ASP A 494 -6.84 -15.88 22.47
CA ASP A 494 -7.93 -16.78 22.08
C ASP A 494 -7.51 -18.26 22.20
N ASN A 495 -8.40 -19.09 22.75
CA ASN A 495 -8.13 -20.50 22.99
C ASN A 495 -7.97 -21.30 21.69
N LYS A 496 -8.73 -20.98 20.63
CA LYS A 496 -8.61 -21.66 19.34
C LYS A 496 -7.35 -21.26 18.60
N ASP A 497 -6.95 -20.00 18.72
CA ASP A 497 -5.65 -19.55 18.20
C ASP A 497 -4.49 -20.22 18.94
N ARG A 498 -4.63 -20.52 20.24
CA ARG A 498 -3.63 -21.25 21.03
C ARG A 498 -3.48 -22.69 20.56
N ASP A 499 -4.61 -23.41 20.40
CA ASP A 499 -4.65 -24.77 19.85
C ASP A 499 -4.03 -24.82 18.44
N LEU A 500 -4.35 -23.83 17.60
CA LEU A 500 -3.81 -23.69 16.26
C LEU A 500 -2.29 -23.48 16.30
N PHE A 501 -1.79 -22.58 17.13
CA PHE A 501 -0.36 -22.29 17.22
C PHE A 501 0.43 -23.50 17.74
N ALA A 502 -0.11 -24.23 18.72
CA ALA A 502 0.46 -25.48 19.20
C ALA A 502 0.56 -26.51 18.06
N THR A 503 -0.48 -26.65 17.25
CA THR A 503 -0.51 -27.55 16.09
C THR A 503 0.53 -27.15 15.03
N ILE A 504 0.65 -25.85 14.72
CA ILE A 504 1.67 -25.35 13.77
C ILE A 504 3.07 -25.66 14.29
N THR A 505 3.32 -25.41 15.58
CA THR A 505 4.61 -25.69 16.22
C THR A 505 4.93 -27.18 16.19
N GLU A 506 3.94 -28.04 16.39
CA GLU A 506 4.09 -29.49 16.28
C GLU A 506 4.47 -29.95 14.88
N VAL A 507 3.86 -29.38 13.83
CA VAL A 507 4.17 -29.73 12.44
C VAL A 507 5.58 -29.24 12.03
N LEU A 508 5.99 -28.05 12.50
CA LEU A 508 7.26 -27.46 12.11
C LEU A 508 8.45 -28.02 12.90
N TYR A 509 8.31 -28.24 14.20
CA TYR A 509 9.33 -28.90 15.04
C TYR A 509 9.23 -30.42 15.00
N ASP A 510 9.18 -30.98 13.79
CA ASP A 510 9.21 -32.42 13.59
C ASP A 510 10.63 -32.96 13.76
N LYS A 511 10.79 -34.11 14.42
CA LYS A 511 12.11 -34.78 14.56
C LYS A 511 12.83 -35.05 13.24
N ARG A 512 12.11 -35.09 12.11
CA ARG A 512 12.64 -35.33 10.76
C ARG A 512 13.39 -34.13 10.18
N ILE A 513 13.31 -32.92 10.75
CA ILE A 513 14.03 -31.73 10.26
C ILE A 513 15.55 -31.91 10.20
N VAL A 514 16.11 -32.82 11.00
CA VAL A 514 17.54 -33.12 11.02
C VAL A 514 17.98 -34.04 9.87
N THR A 515 17.02 -34.59 9.12
CA THR A 515 17.30 -35.46 7.98
C THR A 515 17.77 -34.61 6.79
N PRO A 516 18.93 -34.90 6.18
CA PRO A 516 19.39 -34.18 4.99
C PRO A 516 18.33 -34.22 3.88
N GLY A 517 18.01 -33.07 3.28
CA GLY A 517 17.00 -32.96 2.24
C GLY A 517 15.55 -32.88 2.75
N TYR A 518 15.32 -32.76 4.06
CA TYR A 518 14.00 -32.48 4.61
C TYR A 518 13.43 -31.17 4.03
N CYS A 519 12.15 -31.20 3.68
CA CYS A 519 11.38 -30.06 3.22
C CYS A 519 10.06 -30.02 3.98
N TYR A 520 9.64 -28.82 4.42
CA TYR A 520 8.37 -28.66 5.13
C TYR A 520 7.14 -29.05 4.28
N ASN A 521 7.27 -29.02 2.95
CA ASN A 521 6.18 -29.27 2.00
C ASN A 521 6.31 -30.62 1.25
N HIS A 522 6.63 -31.72 1.94
CA HIS A 522 6.83 -33.05 1.34
C HIS A 522 5.65 -33.58 0.48
N ASN A 523 4.45 -33.01 0.63
CA ASN A 523 3.21 -33.39 -0.06
C ASN A 523 2.59 -32.28 -0.95
N GLY A 524 3.36 -31.25 -1.32
CA GLY A 524 2.86 -30.22 -2.24
C GLY A 524 2.40 -30.86 -3.56
N ARG A 525 1.18 -30.57 -4.01
CA ARG A 525 0.47 -31.31 -5.07
C ARG A 525 1.21 -31.37 -6.42
N ASP A 526 2.24 -30.57 -6.66
CA ASP A 526 2.96 -30.52 -7.95
C ASP A 526 4.51 -30.46 -7.87
N GLY A 527 5.13 -30.58 -6.69
CA GLY A 527 6.60 -30.55 -6.58
C GLY A 527 7.29 -29.27 -7.13
N THR A 528 6.51 -28.21 -7.37
CA THR A 528 6.89 -26.96 -8.04
C THR A 528 7.79 -26.05 -7.20
N TYR A 529 7.76 -26.18 -5.88
CA TYR A 529 8.59 -25.42 -4.94
C TYR A 529 8.99 -26.30 -3.76
N LYS A 530 10.13 -26.03 -3.13
CA LYS A 530 10.64 -26.80 -1.98
C LYS A 530 11.09 -25.88 -0.86
N TYR A 531 10.38 -25.94 0.27
CA TYR A 531 10.77 -25.26 1.49
C TYR A 531 11.80 -26.10 2.25
N GLY A 532 13.02 -26.18 1.69
CA GLY A 532 14.14 -26.95 2.22
C GLY A 532 14.93 -26.21 3.30
N ILE A 533 15.66 -26.97 4.13
CA ILE A 533 16.52 -26.42 5.18
C ILE A 533 17.98 -26.34 4.68
N PRO A 534 18.60 -25.15 4.60
CA PRO A 534 20.02 -25.01 4.29
C PRO A 534 20.89 -25.49 5.46
N LEU A 535 21.97 -26.21 5.15
CA LEU A 535 22.92 -26.77 6.13
C LEU A 535 24.33 -26.17 5.98
N HIS A 536 24.46 -25.02 5.31
CA HIS A 536 25.76 -24.39 5.09
C HIS A 536 26.34 -23.80 6.38
N ASP A 537 27.61 -23.46 6.34
CA ASP A 537 28.30 -22.80 7.45
C ASP A 537 28.24 -21.27 7.33
N ASP A 538 27.57 -20.69 6.32
CA ASP A 538 27.62 -19.24 6.07
C ASP A 538 26.20 -18.67 5.95
N ILE A 539 25.93 -17.58 6.69
CA ILE A 539 24.68 -16.83 6.63
C ILE A 539 24.39 -16.34 5.21
N ALA A 540 25.40 -15.88 4.47
CA ALA A 540 25.21 -15.39 3.10
C ALA A 540 24.68 -16.51 2.19
N LYS A 541 25.23 -17.72 2.31
CA LYS A 541 24.77 -18.91 1.58
C LYS A 541 23.37 -19.34 1.99
N HIS A 542 22.99 -19.17 3.26
CA HIS A 542 21.60 -19.42 3.69
C HIS A 542 20.63 -18.46 3.01
N ARG A 543 20.99 -17.17 2.90
CA ARG A 543 20.18 -16.16 2.21
C ARG A 543 20.07 -16.45 0.72
N GLU A 544 21.18 -16.78 0.06
CA GLU A 544 21.22 -17.17 -1.35
C GLU A 544 20.34 -18.39 -1.63
N PHE A 545 20.47 -19.45 -0.83
CA PHE A 545 19.64 -20.65 -0.94
C PHE A 545 18.13 -20.33 -0.86
N VAL A 546 17.73 -19.48 0.10
CA VAL A 546 16.34 -19.05 0.25
C VAL A 546 15.89 -18.18 -0.92
N LEU A 547 16.76 -17.33 -1.45
CA LEU A 547 16.46 -16.51 -2.62
C LEU A 547 16.23 -17.35 -3.89
N GLU A 548 16.97 -18.45 -4.05
CA GLU A 548 16.89 -19.32 -5.23
C GLU A 548 15.79 -20.40 -5.12
N SER A 549 15.59 -20.96 -3.93
CA SER A 549 14.73 -22.14 -3.76
C SER A 549 13.27 -21.82 -3.45
N TYR A 550 12.98 -20.66 -2.87
CA TYR A 550 11.65 -20.32 -2.35
C TYR A 550 10.89 -19.46 -3.38
N PRO A 551 9.57 -19.68 -3.56
CA PRO A 551 8.77 -18.90 -4.50
C PRO A 551 8.64 -17.44 -4.04
N GLU A 552 8.42 -16.53 -4.99
CA GLU A 552 8.13 -15.12 -4.70
C GLU A 552 6.75 -14.92 -4.07
N VAL A 553 5.78 -15.74 -4.49
CA VAL A 553 4.42 -15.74 -3.95
C VAL A 553 4.20 -17.05 -3.21
N ASP A 554 4.09 -16.96 -1.89
CA ASP A 554 3.87 -18.13 -1.05
C ASP A 554 2.42 -18.65 -1.19
N PRO A 555 2.25 -19.96 -1.48
CA PRO A 555 0.94 -20.57 -1.55
C PRO A 555 0.38 -20.84 -0.14
N PRO A 556 -0.96 -20.86 0.04
CA PRO A 556 -1.59 -21.08 1.34
C PRO A 556 -1.16 -22.36 2.07
N GLU A 557 -0.81 -23.40 1.33
CA GLU A 557 -0.34 -24.66 1.90
C GLU A 557 0.98 -24.49 2.68
N ALA A 558 1.82 -23.50 2.32
CA ALA A 558 3.03 -23.19 3.07
C ALA A 558 2.73 -22.77 4.51
N PHE A 559 1.53 -22.23 4.74
CA PHE A 559 1.02 -21.88 6.07
C PHE A 559 0.12 -22.99 6.64
N GLY A 560 -0.14 -24.09 5.93
CA GLY A 560 -1.09 -25.13 6.35
C GLY A 560 -2.56 -24.73 6.19
N MET A 561 -2.89 -23.93 5.16
CA MET A 561 -4.26 -23.52 4.85
C MET A 561 -4.72 -24.01 3.48
N HIS A 562 -6.03 -24.02 3.27
CA HIS A 562 -6.63 -24.34 1.98
C HIS A 562 -6.46 -23.18 0.97
N PRO A 563 -6.24 -23.45 -0.35
CA PRO A 563 -6.11 -22.43 -1.40
C PRO A 563 -7.16 -21.31 -1.39
N ASN A 564 -8.42 -21.62 -1.09
CA ASN A 564 -9.52 -20.66 -0.95
C ASN A 564 -9.24 -19.51 0.05
N ALA A 565 -8.34 -19.70 1.02
CA ALA A 565 -7.92 -18.63 1.93
C ALA A 565 -7.22 -17.50 1.16
N ASP A 566 -6.43 -17.83 0.14
CA ASP A 566 -5.78 -16.84 -0.74
C ASP A 566 -6.80 -16.04 -1.53
N ILE A 567 -7.81 -16.71 -2.09
CA ILE A 567 -8.89 -16.06 -2.85
C ILE A 567 -9.57 -14.99 -1.97
N THR A 568 -9.92 -15.36 -0.73
CA THR A 568 -10.57 -14.43 0.20
C THR A 568 -9.66 -13.27 0.58
N PHE A 569 -8.39 -13.56 0.88
CA PHE A 569 -7.39 -12.55 1.24
C PHE A 569 -7.17 -11.55 0.09
N ARG A 570 -6.87 -12.06 -1.12
CA ARG A 570 -6.57 -11.21 -2.28
C ARG A 570 -7.78 -10.43 -2.76
N SER A 571 -8.97 -11.02 -2.74
CA SER A 571 -10.20 -10.27 -3.07
C SER A 571 -10.41 -9.13 -2.09
N ARG A 572 -10.21 -9.35 -0.78
CA ARG A 572 -10.28 -8.29 0.23
C ARG A 572 -9.22 -7.21 -0.01
N GLN A 573 -7.98 -7.61 -0.30
CA GLN A 573 -6.89 -6.68 -0.60
C GLN A 573 -7.22 -5.82 -1.83
N SER A 574 -7.70 -6.45 -2.91
CA SER A 574 -8.13 -5.78 -4.13
C SER A 574 -9.25 -4.76 -3.84
N GLN A 575 -10.29 -5.18 -3.11
CA GLN A 575 -11.39 -4.29 -2.71
C GLN A 575 -10.90 -3.12 -1.87
N GLN A 576 -10.03 -3.35 -0.90
CA GLN A 576 -9.47 -2.30 -0.04
C GLN A 576 -8.69 -1.28 -0.89
N VAL A 577 -7.74 -1.73 -1.70
CA VAL A 577 -6.92 -0.85 -2.55
C VAL A 577 -7.79 -0.04 -3.49
N LEU A 578 -8.72 -0.67 -4.21
CA LEU A 578 -9.59 0.02 -5.17
C LEU A 578 -10.58 0.98 -4.48
N SER A 579 -11.11 0.61 -3.31
CA SER A 579 -11.97 1.51 -2.53
C SER A 579 -11.21 2.75 -2.06
N THR A 580 -9.96 2.59 -1.61
CA THR A 580 -9.12 3.71 -1.20
C THR A 580 -8.78 4.59 -2.40
N ILE A 581 -8.52 3.99 -3.57
CA ILE A 581 -8.32 4.77 -4.80
C ILE A 581 -9.57 5.58 -5.15
N LEU A 582 -10.76 4.97 -5.06
CA LEU A 582 -12.03 5.63 -5.33
C LEU A 582 -12.27 6.79 -4.36
N ASP A 583 -11.93 6.62 -3.08
CA ASP A 583 -12.06 7.66 -2.06
C ASP A 583 -11.23 8.91 -2.32
N ILE A 584 -10.05 8.75 -2.93
CA ILE A 584 -9.16 9.87 -3.27
C ILE A 584 -9.42 10.47 -4.67
N GLN A 585 -10.28 9.84 -5.49
CA GLN A 585 -10.63 10.42 -6.79
C GLN A 585 -11.49 11.68 -6.63
N PRO A 586 -11.26 12.73 -7.44
CA PRO A 586 -12.11 13.91 -7.42
C PRO A 586 -13.52 13.57 -7.90
N ARG A 587 -14.52 13.72 -7.01
CA ARG A 587 -15.93 13.35 -7.21
C ARG A 587 -16.71 14.23 -8.23
N GLY A 588 -16.01 14.98 -9.09
CA GLY A 588 -16.60 15.94 -10.03
C GLY A 588 -15.76 16.25 -11.28
N ALA A 589 -14.70 15.50 -11.58
CA ALA A 589 -13.83 15.77 -12.73
C ALA A 589 -14.31 15.15 -14.07
N GLY A 590 -15.62 14.89 -14.20
CA GLY A 590 -16.24 14.43 -15.44
C GLY A 590 -16.52 15.61 -16.38
N GLY A 591 -15.52 16.03 -17.15
CA GLY A 591 -15.70 17.06 -18.17
C GLY A 591 -16.56 16.55 -19.35
N GLY A 592 -17.75 17.14 -19.51
CA GLY A 592 -18.45 17.33 -20.79
C GLY A 592 -19.09 16.10 -21.45
N GLY A 593 -20.42 15.98 -21.31
CA GLY A 593 -21.30 15.26 -22.26
C GLY A 593 -22.03 14.02 -21.75
N GLY A 594 -21.76 13.56 -20.52
CA GLY A 594 -22.45 12.43 -19.87
C GLY A 594 -23.55 12.86 -18.89
N GLN A 595 -24.33 11.89 -18.40
CA GLN A 595 -25.30 12.11 -17.32
C GLN A 595 -24.61 12.75 -16.11
N THR A 596 -25.29 13.69 -15.47
CA THR A 596 -24.79 14.30 -14.24
C THR A 596 -24.69 13.27 -13.13
N ARG A 597 -23.87 13.57 -12.12
CA ARG A 597 -23.72 12.75 -10.92
C ARG A 597 -25.09 12.51 -10.27
N GLU A 598 -25.86 13.58 -10.17
CA GLU A 598 -27.20 13.61 -9.61
C GLU A 598 -28.17 12.76 -10.43
N GLU A 599 -28.14 12.85 -11.76
CA GLU A 599 -28.97 12.02 -12.65
C GLU A 599 -28.70 10.52 -12.48
N LYS A 600 -27.43 10.11 -12.38
CA LYS A 600 -27.05 8.71 -12.18
C LYS A 600 -27.56 8.19 -10.83
N VAL A 601 -27.44 8.99 -9.77
CA VAL A 601 -27.95 8.66 -8.44
C VAL A 601 -29.48 8.58 -8.45
N LEU A 602 -30.18 9.51 -9.12
CA LEU A 602 -31.64 9.48 -9.24
C LEU A 602 -32.14 8.21 -9.94
N SER A 603 -31.52 7.83 -11.06
CA SER A 603 -31.88 6.60 -11.78
C SER A 603 -31.72 5.35 -10.89
N THR A 604 -30.62 5.29 -10.15
CA THR A 604 -30.33 4.19 -9.20
C THR A 604 -31.35 4.18 -8.07
N THR A 605 -31.66 5.35 -7.52
CA THR A 605 -32.61 5.54 -6.42
C THR A 605 -34.03 5.12 -6.84
N ASP A 606 -34.46 5.47 -8.06
CA ASP A 606 -35.74 5.05 -8.61
C ASP A 606 -35.81 3.54 -8.82
N SER A 607 -34.71 2.89 -9.21
CA SER A 607 -34.61 1.44 -9.29
C SER A 607 -34.79 0.80 -7.90
N PHE A 608 -34.09 1.31 -6.88
CA PHE A 608 -34.23 0.83 -5.50
C PHE A 608 -35.67 0.97 -4.98
N LEU A 609 -36.32 2.11 -5.24
CA LEU A 609 -37.71 2.33 -4.83
C LEU A 609 -38.70 1.37 -5.48
N LYS A 610 -38.45 0.94 -6.73
CA LYS A 610 -39.26 -0.08 -7.42
C LYS A 610 -39.04 -1.50 -6.90
N GLN A 611 -37.83 -1.81 -6.46
CA GLN A 611 -37.47 -3.14 -5.95
C GLN A 611 -37.82 -3.33 -4.46
N LEU A 612 -37.94 -2.24 -3.69
CA LEU A 612 -38.25 -2.30 -2.27
C LEU A 612 -39.65 -2.89 -2.02
N PRO A 613 -39.77 -3.91 -1.14
CA PRO A 613 -41.05 -4.52 -0.81
C PRO A 613 -42.01 -3.50 -0.17
N GLU A 614 -43.31 -3.77 -0.30
CA GLU A 614 -44.37 -2.95 0.30
C GLU A 614 -44.27 -2.92 1.83
N LYS A 615 -44.88 -1.90 2.44
CA LYS A 615 -44.90 -1.77 3.90
C LYS A 615 -45.56 -3.01 4.50
N TRP A 616 -44.88 -3.65 5.45
CA TRP A 616 -45.44 -4.79 6.18
C TRP A 616 -46.66 -4.34 6.99
N ASN A 617 -47.78 -5.06 6.84
CA ASN A 617 -49.00 -4.77 7.60
C ASN A 617 -48.85 -5.28 9.05
N PRO A 618 -48.90 -4.40 10.08
CA PRO A 618 -48.85 -4.80 11.49
C PRO A 618 -49.93 -5.81 11.89
N ASP A 619 -51.06 -5.89 11.18
CA ASP A 619 -52.12 -6.89 11.42
C ASP A 619 -51.63 -8.33 11.18
N LYS A 620 -50.55 -8.52 10.41
CA LYS A 620 -49.90 -9.84 10.23
C LYS A 620 -49.07 -10.26 11.46
N LYS A 621 -48.79 -9.35 12.40
CA LYS A 621 -48.09 -9.65 13.66
C LYS A 621 -48.96 -10.52 14.58
N GLU A 622 -50.28 -10.40 14.48
CA GLU A 622 -51.26 -11.27 15.18
C GLU A 622 -51.29 -12.72 14.65
N LYS A 623 -50.72 -12.98 13.45
CA LYS A 623 -50.62 -14.33 12.87
C LYS A 623 -49.38 -15.10 13.36
N LEU A 624 -48.44 -14.43 14.02
CA LEU A 624 -47.33 -15.09 14.71
C LEU A 624 -47.88 -15.64 16.02
N GLY A 625 -48.08 -16.97 16.08
CA GLY A 625 -48.77 -17.64 17.18
C GLY A 625 -48.25 -17.27 18.58
N ASP A 626 -49.15 -17.33 19.56
CA ASP A 626 -48.98 -16.77 20.89
C ASP A 626 -47.75 -17.35 21.62
N ARG A 627 -46.82 -16.46 21.99
CA ARG A 627 -45.76 -16.64 23.01
C ARG A 627 -44.71 -17.75 22.82
N GLN A 628 -44.46 -18.23 21.61
CA GLN A 628 -43.27 -19.05 21.35
C GLN A 628 -42.01 -18.18 21.26
N PRO A 629 -40.85 -18.60 21.79
CA PRO A 629 -39.59 -17.84 21.67
C PRO A 629 -39.24 -17.47 20.22
N LEU A 630 -39.53 -18.38 19.27
CA LEU A 630 -39.32 -18.13 17.85
C LEU A 630 -40.28 -17.08 17.27
N SER A 631 -41.54 -17.03 17.74
CA SER A 631 -42.50 -15.98 17.34
C SER A 631 -42.07 -14.60 17.84
N ILE A 632 -41.55 -14.53 19.07
CA ILE A 632 -41.03 -13.28 19.66
C ILE A 632 -39.79 -12.83 18.89
N PHE A 633 -38.86 -13.75 18.62
CA PHE A 633 -37.67 -13.48 17.81
C PHE A 633 -38.04 -12.98 16.41
N ALA A 634 -38.91 -13.70 15.69
CA ALA A 634 -39.38 -13.28 14.37
C ALA A 634 -40.09 -11.93 14.40
N GLY A 635 -40.89 -11.64 15.44
CA GLY A 635 -41.51 -10.34 15.63
C GLY A 635 -40.50 -9.20 15.80
N GLN A 636 -39.40 -9.44 16.51
CA GLN A 636 -38.30 -8.49 16.69
C GLN A 636 -37.50 -8.30 15.38
N GLU A 637 -37.18 -9.38 14.67
CA GLU A 637 -36.50 -9.33 13.36
C GLU A 637 -37.31 -8.54 12.33
N ILE A 638 -38.63 -8.79 12.27
CA ILE A 638 -39.55 -8.08 11.37
C ILE A 638 -39.58 -6.58 11.70
N GLU A 639 -39.54 -6.22 12.98
CA GLU A 639 -39.53 -4.81 13.42
C GLU A 639 -38.21 -4.12 13.04
N ARG A 640 -37.08 -4.80 13.20
CA ARG A 640 -35.76 -4.30 12.76
C ARG A 640 -35.70 -4.14 11.25
N LEU A 641 -36.12 -5.14 10.48
CA LEU A 641 -36.16 -5.08 9.02
C LEU A 641 -37.07 -3.95 8.52
N MET A 642 -38.21 -3.72 9.17
CA MET A 642 -39.10 -2.60 8.85
C MET A 642 -38.44 -1.25 9.07
N PHE A 643 -37.66 -1.09 10.13
CA PHE A 643 -36.90 0.13 10.38
C PHE A 643 -35.90 0.40 9.25
N THR A 644 -35.14 -0.61 8.85
CA THR A 644 -34.16 -0.50 7.75
C THR A 644 -34.86 -0.20 6.41
N ILE A 645 -35.95 -0.89 6.06
CA ILE A 645 -36.73 -0.61 4.84
C ILE A 645 -37.28 0.82 4.84
N LYS A 646 -37.82 1.28 5.97
CA LYS A 646 -38.33 2.64 6.11
C LYS A 646 -37.22 3.67 5.92
N LEU A 647 -36.05 3.43 6.52
CA LEU A 647 -34.88 4.30 6.40
C LEU A 647 -34.40 4.40 4.94
N ILE A 648 -34.22 3.27 4.26
CA ILE A 648 -33.80 3.26 2.84
C ILE A 648 -34.83 4.03 1.99
N ARG A 649 -36.13 3.74 2.18
CA ARG A 649 -37.21 4.39 1.43
C ARG A 649 -37.25 5.91 1.68
N SER A 650 -37.06 6.36 2.92
CA SER A 650 -37.00 7.80 3.24
C SER A 650 -35.75 8.44 2.62
N THR A 651 -34.57 7.85 2.78
CA THR A 651 -33.34 8.39 2.20
C THR A 651 -33.45 8.52 0.68
N CYS A 652 -33.96 7.50 -0.02
CA CYS A 652 -34.18 7.53 -1.46
C CYS A 652 -35.18 8.61 -1.89
N SER A 653 -36.31 8.74 -1.18
CA SER A 653 -37.34 9.74 -1.49
C SER A 653 -36.84 11.16 -1.23
N ASP A 654 -36.14 11.37 -0.12
CA ASP A 654 -35.57 12.65 0.27
C ASP A 654 -34.44 13.07 -0.68
N LEU A 655 -33.58 12.14 -1.11
CA LEU A 655 -32.57 12.39 -2.15
C LEU A 655 -33.21 12.92 -3.43
N ARG A 656 -34.32 12.30 -3.88
CA ARG A 656 -35.05 12.75 -5.07
C ARG A 656 -35.58 14.17 -4.90
N LEU A 657 -36.14 14.49 -3.74
CA LEU A 657 -36.64 15.83 -3.43
C LEU A 657 -35.50 16.86 -3.30
N ALA A 658 -34.34 16.45 -2.76
CA ALA A 658 -33.19 17.31 -2.54
C ALA A 658 -32.53 17.71 -3.87
N VAL A 659 -32.34 16.73 -4.76
CA VAL A 659 -31.82 16.99 -6.12
C VAL A 659 -32.80 17.84 -6.93
N ALA A 660 -34.11 17.65 -6.76
CA ALA A 660 -35.14 18.49 -7.37
C ALA A 660 -35.24 19.90 -6.74
N GLY A 661 -34.44 20.23 -5.71
CA GLY A 661 -34.45 21.52 -5.03
C GLY A 661 -35.68 21.77 -4.15
N THR A 662 -36.49 20.74 -3.87
CA THR A 662 -37.70 20.84 -3.04
C THR A 662 -37.37 20.80 -1.54
N ILE A 663 -36.31 20.10 -1.16
CA ILE A 663 -35.78 20.09 0.22
C ILE A 663 -34.30 20.47 0.22
N ILE A 664 -33.80 20.95 1.35
CA ILE A 664 -32.39 21.33 1.51
C ILE A 664 -31.53 20.06 1.57
N MET A 665 -30.43 20.05 0.82
CA MET A 665 -29.42 18.98 0.90
C MET A 665 -28.76 19.00 2.28
N SER A 666 -29.11 18.03 3.13
CA SER A 666 -28.45 17.85 4.43
C SER A 666 -27.14 17.08 4.27
N PRO A 667 -26.18 17.19 5.22
CA PRO A 667 -24.93 16.43 5.18
C PRO A 667 -25.15 14.92 5.05
N LYS A 668 -26.17 14.37 5.72
CA LYS A 668 -26.53 12.94 5.63
C LYS A 668 -27.02 12.53 4.24
N LEU A 669 -27.76 13.41 3.57
CA LEU A 669 -28.21 13.16 2.20
C LEU A 669 -27.06 13.32 1.21
N GLN A 670 -26.16 14.27 1.44
CA GLN A 670 -24.96 14.42 0.63
C GLN A 670 -24.04 13.19 0.75
N ASP A 671 -23.84 12.67 1.96
CA ASP A 671 -23.11 11.42 2.17
C ASP A 671 -23.82 10.26 1.43
N ALA A 672 -25.14 10.12 1.58
CA ALA A 672 -25.88 9.06 0.88
C ALA A 672 -25.76 9.17 -0.65
N LEU A 673 -25.83 10.38 -1.21
CA LEU A 673 -25.62 10.65 -2.63
C LEU A 673 -24.22 10.20 -3.07
N ASP A 674 -23.21 10.54 -2.26
CA ASP A 674 -21.81 10.18 -2.52
C ASP A 674 -21.60 8.66 -2.53
N PHE A 675 -22.09 7.96 -1.51
CA PHE A 675 -21.99 6.51 -1.41
C PHE A 675 -22.73 5.80 -2.55
N ILE A 676 -23.95 6.23 -2.90
CA ILE A 676 -24.73 5.64 -3.98
C ILE A 676 -24.03 5.86 -5.34
N TYR A 677 -23.49 7.06 -5.58
CA TYR A 677 -22.74 7.36 -6.80
C TYR A 677 -21.48 6.49 -6.97
N ASP A 678 -20.82 6.20 -5.84
CA ASP A 678 -19.64 5.34 -5.77
C ASP A 678 -19.98 3.84 -5.85
N GLY A 679 -21.27 3.48 -5.89
CA GLY A 679 -21.71 2.08 -5.90
C GLY A 679 -21.53 1.39 -4.54
N ARG A 680 -21.51 2.16 -3.45
CA ARG A 680 -21.33 1.69 -2.07
C ARG A 680 -22.63 1.85 -1.27
N VAL A 681 -22.74 1.06 -0.20
CA VAL A 681 -23.88 1.14 0.72
C VAL A 681 -23.64 2.30 1.70
N PRO A 682 -24.58 3.25 1.85
CA PRO A 682 -24.51 4.28 2.86
C PRO A 682 -24.35 3.70 4.28
N PRO A 683 -23.42 4.21 5.12
CA PRO A 683 -23.17 3.67 6.47
C PRO A 683 -24.39 3.69 7.39
N ALA A 684 -25.30 4.66 7.17
CA ALA A 684 -26.56 4.75 7.91
C ALA A 684 -27.46 3.53 7.72
N TRP A 685 -27.36 2.83 6.57
CA TRP A 685 -28.17 1.65 6.28
C TRP A 685 -27.60 0.37 6.92
N THR A 686 -26.28 0.30 7.14
CA THR A 686 -25.64 -0.85 7.80
C THR A 686 -25.71 -0.81 9.32
N ALA A 687 -25.92 0.37 9.91
CA ALA A 687 -26.03 0.58 11.35
C ALA A 687 -27.47 0.39 11.90
N ALA A 688 -28.45 0.23 11.00
CA ALA A 688 -29.89 0.16 11.29
C ALA A 688 -30.38 -1.29 11.35
#